data_AF-A0A838XKN7-F1
#
_entry.id   AF-A0A838XKN7-F1
#
_cell.length_a   1.000
_cell.length_b   1.000
_cell.length_c   1.000
_cell.angle_alpha   90.00
_cell.angle_beta   90.00
_cell.angle_gamma   90.00
#
_symmetry.space_group_name_H-M   'P 1'
#
loop_
_entity.id
_entity.type
_entity.pdbx_description
1 polymer ?
#
loop_
_entity_poly.entity_id
_entity_poly.type
_entity_poly.pdbx_seq_one_letter_code
_entity_poly.pdbx_strand_id
1 'polypeptide(L)'
;MLLKDLTGEQVLAAAEGETEIAGLCADSRAVSGNQLFAALKGARVDGTSFIGDACEAGAGAILVGSDVPYEALETVGGRCPVIVSDDPRRTLALMAARFYQRQPESIVAVTGTSGKTSVAVFVRQILAAAGHAAASLGTIGTVTSHGAQYGSLTTPDPISLHETLAQLADDGITHAALEASSHGLDQRRLDGVRIRAAAFTNLGRDHLDYHPDVEHYLAAKLRLFDTLLEPGGAVVLEPSAPYADRVAACAAEHGHPVFTVGEGGKDIALLDIRHDGFVQVLTLETAEGTREVRLPLAGRFQVSNALIAAGLAIAAGVPTSQALDALEHLEGAPGRLELVGQTSGGAMVFVDYAHKPDALDTALAALRPFASGRLLVVFGAGGDRDAGKRPLMGAAAARQADLVIVTDDNPRSEDPEAIRAAILEAAPEAVEIGDRKAAIEAAVDMLQPGDVLCIAGKGHEPGQIVGDRVLPFSDHEVARAALAQNETVDDDLFLSEMVDAMLAGRGGGSGSGALELLEDLDAPEAQEASDTATTPPVQDASDASEAAMESEEGADDLLDVAQDDGLFADEAGLAETQAPDSLSEPEPEPEPEPEPEPEPEPEPEPEPEPEPEPEPEPEPEPEPEPVLEEVEEPEVVPAADSAQVEATADHADEALADDLPAHEEAAPEVSVPEEVAPEVIEEASAEARDETHPAAEAEDEVTEDVAAVAPITAPEEAEVEPLEPRPLWWLREMIEATGGRCVGIPAAEIDGTEIGGISIDSRTLEPGDAFVAILGDRFDGHDFVAAALAAGAAVAIVAEDRLGDLAPDGRYLVVADPLEALRDLGRAARARSHARIVAVTGSVGKTSTKDMLALALAPSGQTHAAVSSFNNHWGVPLTLARMPVEARYGIFEIGMNHAGEITPLVQMVRPHVAIITTVQPVHLEFFGSLERIAQAKAEIFTGIEPGGLALLNDDNSQFDLLTFLAKTAGVRRIATFGREGQADAQALMVKAKTGCTSISARIFDRDITYKVGAPGTHLVTNSLAVLAAVAELGGDLALAGLELANFRAPKGRGAQVQLRLAEGRATLIDESYNANPASMRAALNLLGETPISRPGRRIAVLGDMLELGKAERAMHADLLAPLEASGVDLVYCVGTRIHALWDVLPKPMRGAYSEDAASLRPLLLEDVRPGDVIMIKGSLGTRMGPLVEALRREFPVEDDGAE
;
A
#
# COMPACT_ATOMS: atom_id res chain seq x y z
N MET A 1 23.02 -21.33 -13.61
CA MET A 1 24.25 -20.62 -14.05
C MET A 1 25.41 -21.07 -13.17
N LEU A 2 26.64 -21.22 -13.65
CA LEU A 2 27.72 -21.72 -12.78
C LEU A 2 28.19 -20.60 -11.84
N LEU A 3 28.61 -20.96 -10.63
CA LEU A 3 28.96 -19.98 -9.60
C LEU A 3 30.11 -19.06 -10.03
N LYS A 4 31.11 -19.59 -10.75
CA LYS A 4 32.22 -18.81 -11.35
C LYS A 4 31.73 -17.74 -12.33
N ASP A 5 30.62 -17.99 -13.04
CA ASP A 5 30.05 -17.04 -14.00
C ASP A 5 29.35 -15.88 -13.26
N LEU A 6 28.90 -16.10 -12.02
CA LEU A 6 28.27 -15.10 -11.16
C LEU A 6 29.27 -14.30 -10.33
N THR A 7 30.33 -14.92 -9.80
CA THR A 7 31.35 -14.24 -8.98
C THR A 7 32.33 -13.40 -9.82
N GLY A 8 32.72 -13.85 -11.01
CA GLY A 8 33.61 -13.13 -11.92
C GLY A 8 35.08 -13.23 -11.51
N GLU A 9 35.67 -12.15 -10.97
CA GLU A 9 37.10 -12.09 -10.63
C GLU A 9 37.45 -12.69 -9.24
N GLN A 10 36.46 -13.05 -8.43
CA GLN A 10 36.72 -13.67 -7.12
C GLN A 10 37.26 -15.09 -7.31
N VAL A 11 38.38 -15.40 -6.66
CA VAL A 11 39.07 -16.69 -6.77
C VAL A 11 38.34 -17.75 -5.92
N LEU A 12 37.58 -18.61 -6.60
CA LEU A 12 36.99 -19.83 -6.03
C LEU A 12 37.94 -21.03 -6.24
N ALA A 13 37.80 -22.09 -5.43
CA ALA A 13 38.39 -23.37 -5.77
C ALA A 13 37.71 -23.95 -7.03
N ALA A 14 38.45 -24.72 -7.83
CA ALA A 14 37.97 -25.19 -9.13
C ALA A 14 36.65 -26.00 -9.07
N ALA A 15 36.43 -26.74 -7.97
CA ALA A 15 35.19 -27.50 -7.76
C ALA A 15 34.00 -26.60 -7.32
N GLU A 16 34.26 -25.56 -6.52
CA GLU A 16 33.25 -24.60 -6.06
C GLU A 16 32.73 -23.74 -7.22
N GLY A 17 33.61 -23.36 -8.14
CA GLY A 17 33.25 -22.65 -9.36
C GLY A 17 32.37 -23.45 -10.33
N GLU A 18 32.22 -24.75 -10.15
CA GLU A 18 31.37 -25.63 -10.97
C GLU A 18 29.98 -25.90 -10.36
N THR A 19 29.67 -25.31 -9.20
CA THR A 19 28.32 -25.36 -8.61
C THR A 19 27.30 -24.60 -9.48
N GLU A 20 26.18 -25.24 -9.83
CA GLU A 20 25.07 -24.60 -10.56
C GLU A 20 24.13 -23.85 -9.61
N ILE A 21 24.11 -22.52 -9.70
CA ILE A 21 23.16 -21.65 -9.00
C ILE A 21 21.89 -21.47 -9.84
N ALA A 22 20.73 -21.71 -9.22
CA ALA A 22 19.41 -21.65 -9.87
C ALA A 22 18.69 -20.29 -9.72
N GLY A 23 19.19 -19.40 -8.87
CA GLY A 23 18.62 -18.07 -8.61
C GLY A 23 19.36 -17.35 -7.49
N LEU A 24 18.91 -16.15 -7.13
CA LEU A 24 19.49 -15.33 -6.07
C LEU A 24 18.42 -14.97 -5.05
N CYS A 25 18.77 -14.92 -3.76
CA CYS A 25 17.84 -14.52 -2.70
C CYS A 25 18.55 -13.72 -1.60
N ALA A 26 17.82 -12.80 -0.96
CA ALA A 26 18.29 -11.99 0.17
C ALA A 26 17.44 -12.18 1.45
N ASP A 27 16.54 -13.17 1.44
CA ASP A 27 15.73 -13.58 2.60
C ASP A 27 15.88 -15.10 2.77
N SER A 28 16.42 -15.54 3.92
CA SER A 28 16.71 -16.96 4.18
C SER A 28 15.46 -17.85 4.07
N ARG A 29 14.28 -17.27 4.34
CA ARG A 29 12.98 -17.97 4.37
C ARG A 29 12.41 -18.22 2.98
N ALA A 30 12.97 -17.57 1.95
CA ALA A 30 12.60 -17.74 0.55
C ALA A 30 13.69 -18.47 -0.27
N VAL A 31 14.80 -18.85 0.36
CA VAL A 31 15.84 -19.69 -0.26
C VAL A 31 15.24 -21.05 -0.63
N SER A 32 15.49 -21.49 -1.85
CA SER A 32 15.10 -22.81 -2.34
C SER A 32 15.98 -23.26 -3.51
N GLY A 33 15.96 -24.57 -3.83
CA GLY A 33 16.39 -25.08 -5.13
C GLY A 33 17.84 -24.73 -5.57
N ASN A 34 18.80 -24.69 -4.66
CA ASN A 34 20.21 -24.32 -4.96
C ASN A 34 20.41 -22.85 -5.40
N GLN A 35 19.59 -21.93 -4.87
CA GLN A 35 19.82 -20.48 -4.96
C GLN A 35 21.04 -20.02 -4.16
N LEU A 36 21.63 -18.89 -4.54
CA LEU A 36 22.63 -18.18 -3.73
C LEU A 36 21.91 -17.28 -2.71
N PHE A 37 22.25 -17.42 -1.42
CA PHE A 37 21.75 -16.55 -0.36
C PHE A 37 22.74 -15.42 -0.01
N ALA A 38 22.27 -14.18 -0.05
CA ALA A 38 23.04 -13.01 0.33
C ALA A 38 22.73 -12.58 1.78
N ALA A 39 23.63 -12.93 2.69
CA ALA A 39 23.56 -12.64 4.12
C ALA A 39 23.95 -11.18 4.40
N LEU A 40 23.05 -10.24 4.06
CA LEU A 40 23.30 -8.80 4.15
C LEU A 40 22.97 -8.21 5.52
N LYS A 41 23.88 -7.39 6.07
CA LYS A 41 23.62 -6.59 7.29
C LYS A 41 22.56 -5.52 7.02
N GLY A 42 21.41 -5.62 7.67
CA GLY A 42 20.29 -4.67 7.55
C GLY A 42 20.26 -3.66 8.69
N ALA A 43 19.47 -2.58 8.54
CA ALA A 43 19.34 -1.51 9.54
C ALA A 43 18.52 -1.88 10.79
N ARG A 44 18.26 -3.17 11.02
CA ARG A 44 17.48 -3.72 12.16
C ARG A 44 17.85 -5.17 12.51
N VAL A 45 18.13 -5.97 11.49
CA VAL A 45 18.47 -7.40 11.62
C VAL A 45 19.72 -7.66 10.77
N ASP A 46 20.65 -8.45 11.31
CA ASP A 46 21.83 -8.89 10.59
C ASP A 46 21.54 -10.20 9.84
N GLY A 47 21.60 -10.17 8.50
CA GLY A 47 21.34 -11.34 7.67
C GLY A 47 22.34 -12.48 7.88
N THR A 48 23.50 -12.23 8.50
CA THR A 48 24.48 -13.27 8.80
C THR A 48 24.00 -14.24 9.89
N SER A 49 23.04 -13.82 10.71
CA SER A 49 22.40 -14.69 11.71
C SER A 49 21.61 -15.85 11.10
N PHE A 50 21.25 -15.78 9.80
CA PHE A 50 20.42 -16.78 9.10
C PHE A 50 21.20 -17.62 8.08
N ILE A 51 22.53 -17.61 8.14
CA ILE A 51 23.38 -18.44 7.27
C ILE A 51 23.10 -19.93 7.47
N GLY A 52 22.88 -20.36 8.73
CA GLY A 52 22.47 -21.73 9.06
C GLY A 52 21.13 -22.10 8.40
N ASP A 53 20.09 -21.32 8.67
CA ASP A 53 18.75 -21.48 8.09
C ASP A 53 18.78 -21.59 6.56
N ALA A 54 19.55 -20.72 5.89
CA ALA A 54 19.70 -20.74 4.43
C ALA A 54 20.44 -22.00 3.94
N CYS A 55 21.46 -22.48 4.67
CA CYS A 55 22.13 -23.75 4.36
C CYS A 55 21.21 -24.96 4.56
N GLU A 56 20.24 -24.88 5.48
CA GLU A 56 19.24 -25.94 5.73
C GLU A 56 18.07 -25.88 4.72
N ALA A 57 17.73 -24.69 4.22
CA ALA A 57 16.85 -24.48 3.07
C ALA A 57 17.49 -24.81 1.70
N GLY A 58 18.73 -25.32 1.67
CA GLY A 58 19.41 -25.75 0.46
C GLY A 58 20.01 -24.61 -0.39
N ALA A 59 20.60 -23.60 0.25
CA ALA A 59 21.42 -22.60 -0.44
C ALA A 59 22.61 -23.24 -1.18
N GLY A 60 22.69 -23.01 -2.49
CA GLY A 60 23.76 -23.49 -3.35
C GLY A 60 25.08 -22.72 -3.19
N ALA A 61 25.03 -21.50 -2.63
CA ALA A 61 26.18 -20.73 -2.17
C ALA A 61 25.72 -19.63 -1.18
N ILE A 62 26.64 -19.13 -0.37
CA ILE A 62 26.42 -18.03 0.58
C ILE A 62 27.28 -16.82 0.17
N LEU A 63 26.72 -15.61 0.19
CA LEU A 63 27.45 -14.34 0.05
C LEU A 63 27.43 -13.56 1.35
N VAL A 64 28.61 -13.19 1.86
CA VAL A 64 28.86 -12.53 3.15
C VAL A 64 29.81 -11.34 3.03
N GLY A 65 29.77 -10.45 4.03
CA GLY A 65 30.78 -9.42 4.23
C GLY A 65 32.14 -10.00 4.66
N SER A 66 33.23 -9.29 4.40
CA SER A 66 34.56 -9.58 4.96
C SER A 66 34.69 -9.26 6.45
N ASP A 67 33.66 -8.63 7.04
CA ASP A 67 33.50 -8.36 8.48
C ASP A 67 32.74 -9.46 9.23
N VAL A 68 32.49 -10.61 8.59
CA VAL A 68 31.83 -11.78 9.22
C VAL A 68 32.87 -12.68 9.88
N PRO A 69 32.75 -12.98 11.20
CA PRO A 69 33.70 -13.84 11.91
C PRO A 69 33.77 -15.26 11.32
N TYR A 70 34.93 -15.89 11.38
CA TYR A 70 35.14 -17.25 10.84
C TYR A 70 34.23 -18.27 11.55
N GLU A 71 33.98 -18.09 12.85
CA GLU A 71 33.10 -18.90 13.68
C GLU A 71 31.64 -18.88 13.18
N ALA A 72 31.19 -17.77 12.58
CA ALA A 72 29.87 -17.71 11.93
C ALA A 72 29.85 -18.51 10.62
N LEU A 73 30.99 -18.62 9.93
CA LEU A 73 31.15 -19.41 8.70
C LEU A 73 31.37 -20.90 8.98
N GLU A 74 31.85 -21.29 10.17
CA GLU A 74 31.88 -22.70 10.59
C GLU A 74 30.49 -23.35 10.58
N THR A 75 29.42 -22.57 10.77
CA THR A 75 28.03 -23.05 10.66
C THR A 75 27.68 -23.59 9.27
N VAL A 76 28.35 -23.09 8.22
CA VAL A 76 28.20 -23.62 6.85
C VAL A 76 28.81 -25.01 6.74
N GLY A 77 29.81 -25.36 7.55
CA GLY A 77 30.37 -26.72 7.66
C GLY A 77 30.90 -27.33 6.36
N GLY A 78 31.18 -26.51 5.34
CA GLY A 78 31.51 -26.97 3.98
C GLY A 78 30.32 -27.51 3.17
N ARG A 79 29.08 -27.26 3.59
CA ARG A 79 27.84 -27.67 2.89
C ARG A 79 27.74 -27.06 1.49
N CYS A 80 28.12 -25.79 1.33
CA CYS A 80 28.15 -25.07 0.06
C CYS A 80 29.26 -23.98 0.05
N PRO A 81 29.64 -23.43 -1.13
CA PRO A 81 30.67 -22.41 -1.23
C PRO A 81 30.30 -21.10 -0.54
N VAL A 82 31.27 -20.49 0.15
CA VAL A 82 31.14 -19.18 0.81
C VAL A 82 31.91 -18.12 0.04
N ILE A 83 31.23 -17.05 -0.33
CA ILE A 83 31.74 -15.93 -1.10
C ILE A 83 31.89 -14.74 -0.15
N VAL A 84 33.13 -14.39 0.15
CA VAL A 84 33.46 -13.23 0.99
C VAL A 84 33.67 -12.00 0.11
N SER A 85 33.12 -10.85 0.52
CA SER A 85 33.29 -9.58 -0.20
C SER A 85 33.30 -8.36 0.73
N ASP A 86 34.10 -7.35 0.39
CA ASP A 86 34.14 -6.07 1.13
C ASP A 86 32.90 -5.20 0.90
N ASP A 87 32.15 -5.44 -0.19
CA ASP A 87 30.83 -4.85 -0.43
C ASP A 87 29.87 -5.94 -0.93
N PRO A 88 29.24 -6.71 -0.03
CA PRO A 88 28.34 -7.79 -0.41
C PRO A 88 27.04 -7.26 -1.04
N ARG A 89 26.65 -6.00 -0.78
CA ARG A 89 25.48 -5.35 -1.41
C ARG A 89 25.72 -5.13 -2.89
N ARG A 90 26.87 -4.54 -3.24
CA ARG A 90 27.34 -4.39 -4.62
C ARG A 90 27.57 -5.73 -5.30
N THR A 91 28.11 -6.70 -4.56
CA THR A 91 28.38 -8.04 -5.10
C THR A 91 27.08 -8.75 -5.50
N LEU A 92 26.04 -8.70 -4.66
CA LEU A 92 24.71 -9.22 -5.02
C LEU A 92 24.13 -8.53 -6.27
N ALA A 93 24.23 -7.21 -6.36
CA ALA A 93 23.72 -6.46 -7.51
C ALA A 93 24.43 -6.82 -8.83
N LEU A 94 25.76 -6.99 -8.79
CA LEU A 94 26.54 -7.47 -9.94
C LEU A 94 26.25 -8.94 -10.27
N MET A 95 25.97 -9.78 -9.27
CA MET A 95 25.48 -11.15 -9.50
C MET A 95 24.10 -11.16 -10.15
N ALA A 96 23.17 -10.29 -9.73
CA ALA A 96 21.85 -10.17 -10.34
C ALA A 96 21.94 -9.70 -11.80
N ALA A 97 22.77 -8.70 -12.10
CA ALA A 97 23.05 -8.29 -13.47
C ALA A 97 23.61 -9.43 -14.34
N ARG A 98 24.48 -10.29 -13.77
CA ARG A 98 25.04 -11.48 -14.44
C ARG A 98 24.05 -12.65 -14.56
N PHE A 99 23.12 -12.80 -13.61
CA PHE A 99 22.13 -13.87 -13.60
C PHE A 99 21.03 -13.62 -14.63
N TYR A 100 20.44 -12.42 -14.62
CA TYR A 100 19.32 -12.06 -15.50
C TYR A 100 19.79 -11.59 -16.90
N GLN A 101 20.97 -10.97 -17.00
CA GLN A 101 21.71 -10.58 -18.23
C GLN A 101 21.03 -9.55 -19.16
N ARG A 102 19.78 -9.80 -19.53
CA ARG A 102 18.95 -8.94 -20.37
C ARG A 102 18.57 -7.68 -19.60
N GLN A 103 18.65 -6.56 -20.30
CA GLN A 103 18.16 -5.25 -19.90
C GLN A 103 17.82 -4.51 -21.21
N PRO A 104 16.98 -3.45 -21.20
CA PRO A 104 16.72 -2.65 -22.39
C PRO A 104 18.02 -2.13 -23.04
N GLU A 105 17.97 -1.87 -24.35
CA GLU A 105 19.13 -1.46 -25.16
C GLU A 105 19.72 -0.11 -24.72
N SER A 106 18.87 0.79 -24.22
CA SER A 106 19.25 2.13 -23.81
C SER A 106 18.54 2.50 -22.50
N ILE A 107 19.31 2.62 -21.42
CA ILE A 107 18.79 2.93 -20.08
C ILE A 107 19.35 4.27 -19.63
N VAL A 108 18.48 5.14 -19.13
CA VAL A 108 18.86 6.41 -18.50
C VAL A 108 18.32 6.49 -17.08
N ALA A 109 18.99 7.25 -16.23
CA ALA A 109 18.62 7.38 -14.82
C ALA A 109 18.61 8.85 -14.36
N VAL A 110 17.73 9.19 -13.42
CA VAL A 110 17.64 10.54 -12.85
C VAL A 110 17.71 10.52 -11.33
N THR A 111 18.54 11.38 -10.76
CA THR A 111 18.60 11.63 -9.32
C THR A 111 18.41 13.11 -8.97
N GLY A 112 18.12 13.35 -7.69
CA GLY A 112 17.86 14.67 -7.11
C GLY A 112 16.95 14.55 -5.88
N THR A 113 16.65 15.68 -5.24
CA THR A 113 15.58 15.74 -4.23
C THR A 113 14.23 15.71 -4.93
N SER A 114 13.90 16.75 -5.70
CA SER A 114 12.63 16.90 -6.42
C SER A 114 12.76 16.65 -7.93
N GLY A 115 11.67 16.31 -8.60
CA GLY A 115 11.59 16.21 -10.07
C GLY A 115 11.90 14.84 -10.70
N LYS A 116 12.50 13.90 -9.95
CA LYS A 116 12.87 12.55 -10.44
C LYS A 116 11.74 11.84 -11.20
N THR A 117 10.56 11.70 -10.59
CA THR A 117 9.39 11.06 -11.20
C THR A 117 8.93 11.80 -12.47
N SER A 118 8.88 13.14 -12.45
CA SER A 118 8.54 13.95 -13.62
C SER A 118 9.50 13.68 -14.78
N VAL A 119 10.81 13.77 -14.53
CA VAL A 119 11.83 13.51 -15.56
C VAL A 119 11.73 12.08 -16.10
N ALA A 120 11.62 11.06 -15.26
CA ALA A 120 11.50 9.67 -15.71
C ALA A 120 10.25 9.44 -16.57
N VAL A 121 9.12 10.03 -16.20
CA VAL A 121 7.86 9.98 -16.96
C VAL A 121 7.96 10.75 -18.28
N PHE A 122 8.53 11.96 -18.29
CA PHE A 122 8.73 12.76 -19.50
C PHE A 122 9.70 12.10 -20.47
N VAL A 123 10.80 11.51 -19.99
CA VAL A 123 11.74 10.74 -20.82
C VAL A 123 11.01 9.58 -21.52
N ARG A 124 10.18 8.80 -20.80
CA ARG A 124 9.35 7.74 -21.42
C ARG A 124 8.43 8.29 -22.50
N GLN A 125 7.79 9.44 -22.27
CA GLN A 125 6.92 10.08 -23.27
C GLN A 125 7.70 10.53 -24.51
N ILE A 126 8.85 11.18 -24.35
CA ILE A 126 9.72 11.64 -25.46
C ILE A 126 10.24 10.44 -26.28
N LEU A 127 10.68 9.38 -25.61
CA LEU A 127 11.13 8.14 -26.25
C LEU A 127 10.00 7.46 -27.04
N ALA A 128 8.79 7.41 -26.49
CA ALA A 128 7.62 6.86 -27.17
C ALA A 128 7.19 7.73 -28.38
N ALA A 129 7.26 9.06 -28.26
CA ALA A 129 7.01 9.98 -29.37
C ALA A 129 8.05 9.85 -30.50
N ALA A 130 9.31 9.54 -30.17
CA ALA A 130 10.35 9.18 -31.13
C ALA A 130 10.20 7.76 -31.73
N GLY A 131 9.17 6.99 -31.32
CA GLY A 131 8.85 5.68 -31.86
C GLY A 131 9.54 4.50 -31.14
N HIS A 132 10.15 4.71 -29.97
CA HIS A 132 10.76 3.63 -29.19
C HIS A 132 9.76 2.94 -28.24
N ALA A 133 9.89 1.62 -28.09
CA ALA A 133 9.20 0.87 -27.04
C ALA A 133 9.84 1.24 -25.69
N ALA A 134 9.13 2.06 -24.90
CA ALA A 134 9.69 2.78 -23.75
C ALA A 134 8.97 2.50 -22.43
N ALA A 135 9.74 2.39 -21.34
CA ALA A 135 9.25 2.28 -19.97
C ALA A 135 9.83 3.35 -19.03
N SER A 136 9.12 3.64 -17.93
CA SER A 136 9.65 4.37 -16.77
C SER A 136 9.47 3.55 -15.49
N LEU A 137 10.51 3.46 -14.67
CA LEU A 137 10.54 2.73 -13.42
C LEU A 137 10.82 3.71 -12.27
N GLY A 138 9.93 3.78 -11.28
CA GLY A 138 10.11 4.71 -10.17
C GLY A 138 9.04 4.62 -9.08
N THR A 139 8.69 5.77 -8.51
CA THR A 139 7.70 5.91 -7.42
C THR A 139 6.28 5.51 -7.85
N ILE A 140 5.99 5.55 -9.15
CA ILE A 140 4.73 5.09 -9.76
C ILE A 140 4.82 3.58 -10.13
N GLY A 141 5.90 2.88 -9.76
CA GLY A 141 6.20 1.53 -10.24
C GLY A 141 6.74 1.55 -11.67
N THR A 142 6.47 0.47 -12.41
CA THR A 142 6.88 0.28 -13.81
C THR A 142 5.72 0.64 -14.74
N VAL A 143 5.90 1.64 -15.60
CA VAL A 143 4.87 2.11 -16.57
C VAL A 143 5.40 1.94 -17.99
N THR A 144 4.64 1.25 -18.85
CA THR A 144 4.96 0.97 -20.25
C THR A 144 3.87 1.48 -21.19
N SER A 145 4.03 1.27 -22.50
CA SER A 145 2.96 1.43 -23.51
C SER A 145 1.81 0.41 -23.40
N HIS A 146 1.88 -0.55 -22.46
CA HIS A 146 0.92 -1.65 -22.33
C HIS A 146 0.23 -1.71 -20.95
N GLY A 147 0.66 -0.89 -19.99
CA GLY A 147 0.04 -0.78 -18.67
C GLY A 147 0.98 -0.24 -17.60
N ALA A 148 0.53 -0.31 -16.35
CA ALA A 148 1.33 0.03 -15.18
C ALA A 148 1.33 -1.12 -14.16
N GLN A 149 2.49 -1.41 -13.58
CA GLN A 149 2.70 -2.38 -12.50
C GLN A 149 3.26 -1.62 -11.29
N TYR A 150 2.46 -1.48 -10.24
CA TYR A 150 2.83 -0.66 -9.07
C TYR A 150 3.82 -1.38 -8.13
N GLY A 151 4.88 -0.67 -7.74
CA GLY A 151 5.93 -1.16 -6.83
C GLY A 151 5.90 -0.46 -5.46
N SER A 152 6.55 -1.06 -4.46
CA SER A 152 6.56 -0.58 -3.07
C SER A 152 7.71 0.41 -2.73
N LEU A 153 8.64 0.60 -3.67
CA LEU A 153 9.88 1.37 -3.52
C LEU A 153 10.20 2.15 -4.81
N THR A 154 10.58 3.43 -4.69
CA THR A 154 11.07 4.28 -5.81
C THR A 154 12.25 3.68 -6.57
N THR A 155 13.06 2.85 -5.91
CA THR A 155 14.09 2.02 -6.53
C THR A 155 13.96 0.64 -5.91
N PRO A 156 13.61 -0.43 -6.66
CA PRO A 156 13.58 -1.80 -6.15
C PRO A 156 14.93 -2.26 -5.59
N ASP A 157 14.96 -3.39 -4.88
CA ASP A 157 16.20 -4.07 -4.52
C ASP A 157 16.93 -4.62 -5.79
N PRO A 158 18.21 -5.02 -5.70
CA PRO A 158 18.97 -5.39 -6.89
C PRO A 158 18.44 -6.63 -7.62
N ILE A 159 17.83 -7.60 -6.92
CA ILE A 159 17.33 -8.84 -7.54
C ILE A 159 16.08 -8.47 -8.36
N SER A 160 15.08 -7.89 -7.69
CA SER A 160 13.84 -7.46 -8.34
C SER A 160 14.06 -6.44 -9.47
N LEU A 161 15.07 -5.56 -9.34
CA LEU A 161 15.40 -4.58 -10.39
C LEU A 161 15.93 -5.27 -11.66
N HIS A 162 16.92 -6.17 -11.54
CA HIS A 162 17.49 -6.85 -12.71
C HIS A 162 16.51 -7.86 -13.32
N GLU A 163 15.66 -8.49 -12.51
CA GLU A 163 14.52 -9.29 -12.99
C GLU A 163 13.53 -8.45 -13.81
N THR A 164 13.13 -7.28 -13.30
CA THR A 164 12.24 -6.34 -14.01
C THR A 164 12.86 -5.85 -15.32
N LEU A 165 14.17 -5.54 -15.32
CA LEU A 165 14.88 -5.12 -16.54
C LEU A 165 14.98 -6.24 -17.57
N ALA A 166 15.15 -7.50 -17.16
CA ALA A 166 15.12 -8.64 -18.06
C ALA A 166 13.71 -8.85 -18.64
N GLN A 167 12.66 -8.85 -17.81
CA GLN A 167 11.27 -8.99 -18.27
C GLN A 167 10.89 -7.88 -19.26
N LEU A 168 11.24 -6.62 -18.99
CA LEU A 168 11.01 -5.52 -19.94
C LEU A 168 11.71 -5.75 -21.28
N ALA A 169 12.95 -6.26 -21.25
CA ALA A 169 13.71 -6.57 -22.46
C ALA A 169 13.19 -7.83 -23.19
N ASP A 170 12.49 -8.74 -22.51
CA ASP A 170 11.77 -9.87 -23.11
C ASP A 170 10.41 -9.44 -23.70
N ASP A 171 9.71 -8.50 -23.05
CA ASP A 171 8.48 -7.85 -23.54
C ASP A 171 8.73 -6.91 -24.74
N GLY A 172 9.99 -6.73 -25.15
CA GLY A 172 10.38 -5.92 -26.31
C GLY A 172 10.57 -4.42 -26.03
N ILE A 173 10.61 -4.00 -24.75
CA ILE A 173 10.96 -2.63 -24.37
C ILE A 173 12.45 -2.40 -24.63
N THR A 174 12.76 -1.49 -25.55
CA THR A 174 14.15 -1.17 -25.93
C THR A 174 14.74 -0.02 -25.12
N HIS A 175 13.90 0.85 -24.53
CA HIS A 175 14.37 2.02 -23.78
C HIS A 175 13.73 2.13 -22.40
N ALA A 176 14.50 2.52 -21.37
CA ALA A 176 13.98 2.68 -20.00
C ALA A 176 14.54 3.90 -19.25
N ALA A 177 13.68 4.54 -18.44
CA ALA A 177 14.05 5.67 -17.57
C ALA A 177 13.83 5.31 -16.08
N LEU A 178 14.88 5.41 -15.25
CA LEU A 178 14.87 4.95 -13.86
C LEU A 178 14.98 6.10 -12.85
N GLU A 179 14.17 6.08 -11.79
CA GLU A 179 14.40 6.91 -10.60
C GLU A 179 15.53 6.37 -9.72
N ALA A 180 16.67 7.05 -9.73
CA ALA A 180 17.81 6.75 -8.88
C ALA A 180 17.68 7.48 -7.52
N SER A 181 16.97 6.86 -6.56
CA SER A 181 16.88 7.38 -5.19
C SER A 181 18.25 7.33 -4.48
N SER A 182 18.53 8.23 -3.53
CA SER A 182 19.78 8.19 -2.75
C SER A 182 19.92 6.90 -1.95
N HIS A 183 18.81 6.41 -1.38
CA HIS A 183 18.73 5.10 -0.73
C HIS A 183 19.08 3.95 -1.69
N GLY A 184 18.64 4.02 -2.95
CA GLY A 184 18.96 3.02 -3.98
C GLY A 184 20.43 3.05 -4.40
N LEU A 185 20.98 4.25 -4.62
CA LEU A 185 22.38 4.44 -4.98
C LEU A 185 23.34 4.03 -3.86
N ASP A 186 23.06 4.48 -2.63
CA ASP A 186 23.84 4.12 -1.44
C ASP A 186 23.79 2.61 -1.17
N GLN A 187 22.61 1.99 -1.17
CA GLN A 187 22.46 0.55 -0.92
C GLN A 187 22.81 -0.33 -2.13
N ARG A 188 23.50 0.22 -3.13
CA ARG A 188 24.06 -0.48 -4.31
C ARG A 188 23.02 -1.13 -5.22
N ARG A 189 21.77 -0.64 -5.20
CA ARG A 189 20.63 -1.28 -5.88
C ARG A 189 20.71 -1.20 -7.41
N LEU A 190 21.31 -0.13 -7.96
CA LEU A 190 21.48 0.08 -9.40
C LEU A 190 22.80 -0.50 -9.96
N ASP A 191 23.63 -1.16 -9.14
CA ASP A 191 24.91 -1.70 -9.63
C ASP A 191 24.68 -2.78 -10.70
N GLY A 192 25.43 -2.68 -11.81
CA GLY A 192 25.29 -3.56 -12.97
C GLY A 192 24.19 -3.18 -13.96
N VAL A 193 23.42 -2.10 -13.71
CA VAL A 193 22.53 -1.52 -14.74
C VAL A 193 23.37 -0.75 -15.76
N ARG A 194 23.14 -0.97 -17.06
CA ARG A 194 23.85 -0.31 -18.16
C ARG A 194 23.33 1.11 -18.41
N ILE A 195 23.68 2.05 -17.52
CA ILE A 195 23.20 3.43 -17.57
C ILE A 195 24.01 4.21 -18.62
N ARG A 196 23.38 4.50 -19.76
CA ARG A 196 23.95 5.21 -20.91
C ARG A 196 24.07 6.73 -20.67
N ALA A 197 23.10 7.30 -19.95
CA ALA A 197 23.07 8.71 -19.59
C ALA A 197 22.40 8.90 -18.23
N ALA A 198 22.87 9.87 -17.45
CA ALA A 198 22.36 10.16 -16.12
C ALA A 198 22.05 11.64 -15.95
N ALA A 199 21.01 11.95 -15.18
CA ALA A 199 20.61 13.33 -14.89
C ALA A 199 20.63 13.69 -13.41
N PHE A 200 20.92 14.96 -13.15
CA PHE A 200 20.75 15.60 -11.85
C PHE A 200 19.76 16.76 -11.96
N THR A 201 18.71 16.75 -11.12
CA THR A 201 17.70 17.83 -11.10
C THR A 201 18.02 18.92 -10.08
N ASN A 202 18.33 18.56 -8.83
CA ASN A 202 18.59 19.47 -7.70
C ASN A 202 18.99 18.69 -6.43
N LEU A 203 19.64 19.39 -5.49
CA LEU A 203 19.75 18.97 -4.10
C LEU A 203 19.14 20.01 -3.16
N GLY A 204 18.20 19.58 -2.33
CA GLY A 204 17.60 20.34 -1.23
C GLY A 204 17.44 19.45 0.01
N ARG A 205 17.18 20.05 1.17
CA ARG A 205 17.15 19.35 2.48
C ARG A 205 16.04 18.30 2.55
N ASP A 206 16.41 17.02 2.45
CA ASP A 206 15.52 15.86 2.55
C ASP A 206 16.32 14.63 3.02
N HIS A 207 15.63 13.56 3.44
CA HIS A 207 16.20 12.26 3.85
C HIS A 207 17.30 12.29 4.95
N LEU A 208 17.35 13.33 5.79
CA LEU A 208 18.32 13.44 6.90
C LEU A 208 17.96 12.56 8.12
N ASP A 209 16.90 11.76 8.01
CA ASP A 209 16.57 10.64 8.90
C ASP A 209 17.35 9.35 8.54
N TYR A 210 17.96 9.31 7.34
CA TYR A 210 18.85 8.25 6.87
C TYR A 210 20.28 8.75 6.65
N HIS A 211 20.45 9.89 5.97
CA HIS A 211 21.76 10.50 5.68
C HIS A 211 22.20 11.38 6.86
N PRO A 212 23.42 11.23 7.42
CA PRO A 212 23.88 12.03 8.56
C PRO A 212 23.83 13.54 8.33
N ASP A 213 24.12 13.98 7.10
CA ASP A 213 24.09 15.37 6.67
C ASP A 213 23.90 15.49 5.15
N VAL A 214 23.91 16.73 4.65
CA VAL A 214 23.68 17.06 3.23
C VAL A 214 24.87 16.66 2.33
N GLU A 215 26.10 16.57 2.84
CA GLU A 215 27.26 16.13 2.06
C GLU A 215 27.27 14.60 1.89
N HIS A 216 26.85 13.84 2.91
CA HIS A 216 26.58 12.40 2.76
C HIS A 216 25.43 12.14 1.77
N TYR A 217 24.34 12.91 1.88
CA TYR A 217 23.20 12.83 0.95
C TYR A 217 23.59 13.20 -0.49
N LEU A 218 24.51 14.16 -0.68
CA LEU A 218 25.12 14.49 -1.98
C LEU A 218 26.02 13.35 -2.48
N ALA A 219 26.93 12.82 -1.66
CA ALA A 219 27.83 11.73 -2.02
C ALA A 219 27.06 10.49 -2.49
N ALA A 220 25.96 10.15 -1.80
CA ALA A 220 25.04 9.09 -2.21
C ALA A 220 24.40 9.33 -3.59
N LYS A 221 24.26 10.59 -4.04
CA LYS A 221 23.82 10.92 -5.41
C LYS A 221 24.96 10.98 -6.42
N LEU A 222 26.14 11.50 -6.03
CA LEU A 222 27.32 11.57 -6.89
C LEU A 222 27.71 10.20 -7.44
N ARG A 223 27.46 9.15 -6.65
CA ARG A 223 27.62 7.75 -7.03
C ARG A 223 26.96 7.34 -8.37
N LEU A 224 25.90 8.03 -8.79
CA LEU A 224 25.30 7.82 -10.11
C LEU A 224 26.24 8.20 -11.25
N PHE A 225 27.09 9.20 -11.05
CA PHE A 225 27.96 9.82 -12.06
C PHE A 225 29.43 9.39 -11.94
N ASP A 226 29.92 9.04 -10.74
CA ASP A 226 31.29 8.54 -10.53
C ASP A 226 31.43 7.01 -10.67
N THR A 227 30.38 6.23 -10.35
CA THR A 227 30.47 4.75 -10.24
C THR A 227 29.57 3.99 -11.22
N LEU A 228 28.42 4.53 -11.62
CA LEU A 228 27.37 3.77 -12.31
C LEU A 228 27.11 4.16 -13.77
N LEU A 229 27.47 5.37 -14.18
CA LEU A 229 27.34 5.84 -15.55
C LEU A 229 28.36 5.15 -16.45
N GLU A 230 27.96 4.66 -17.62
CA GLU A 230 28.88 4.01 -18.56
C GLU A 230 29.98 4.98 -19.02
N PRO A 231 31.25 4.55 -19.19
CA PRO A 231 32.36 5.44 -19.57
C PRO A 231 32.08 6.25 -20.84
N GLY A 232 32.09 7.58 -20.71
CA GLY A 232 31.75 8.52 -21.79
C GLY A 232 30.24 8.74 -22.01
N GLY A 233 29.38 8.06 -21.25
CA GLY A 233 27.95 8.38 -21.12
C GLY A 233 27.73 9.78 -20.54
N ALA A 234 26.65 10.44 -20.95
CA ALA A 234 26.45 11.87 -20.70
C ALA A 234 25.81 12.18 -19.33
N VAL A 235 26.24 13.28 -18.72
CA VAL A 235 25.65 13.85 -17.50
C VAL A 235 24.79 15.06 -17.87
N VAL A 236 23.47 14.94 -17.71
CA VAL A 236 22.49 15.98 -18.03
C VAL A 236 22.14 16.78 -16.78
N LEU A 237 22.34 18.10 -16.83
CA LEU A 237 21.99 18.99 -15.72
C LEU A 237 21.68 20.41 -16.19
N GLU A 238 20.99 21.15 -15.35
CA GLU A 238 20.84 22.60 -15.48
C GLU A 238 21.95 23.30 -14.65
N PRO A 239 22.83 24.13 -15.25
CA PRO A 239 23.95 24.75 -14.52
C PRO A 239 23.55 25.72 -13.41
N SER A 240 22.31 26.24 -13.41
CA SER A 240 21.78 27.11 -12.36
C SER A 240 21.31 26.34 -11.11
N ALA A 241 21.12 25.02 -11.21
CA ALA A 241 20.50 24.22 -10.15
C ALA A 241 21.43 24.04 -8.92
N PRO A 242 20.91 24.06 -7.68
CA PRO A 242 21.72 23.88 -6.48
C PRO A 242 22.52 22.57 -6.50
N TYR A 243 23.83 22.69 -6.26
CA TYR A 243 24.85 21.63 -6.28
C TYR A 243 25.15 21.02 -7.68
N ALA A 244 24.64 21.59 -8.78
CA ALA A 244 24.99 21.16 -10.12
C ALA A 244 26.48 21.39 -10.48
N ASP A 245 27.14 22.35 -9.82
CA ASP A 245 28.58 22.58 -9.91
C ASP A 245 29.39 21.38 -9.38
N ARG A 246 28.98 20.79 -8.25
CA ARG A 246 29.60 19.59 -7.66
C ARG A 246 29.41 18.38 -8.57
N VAL A 247 28.24 18.25 -9.21
CA VAL A 247 27.96 17.18 -10.17
C VAL A 247 28.76 17.36 -11.47
N ALA A 248 28.84 18.58 -12.00
CA ALA A 248 29.65 18.87 -13.19
C ALA A 248 31.15 18.64 -12.95
N ALA A 249 31.66 18.96 -11.75
CA ALA A 249 33.03 18.66 -11.35
C ALA A 249 33.29 17.14 -11.26
N CYS A 250 32.40 16.39 -10.61
CA CYS A 250 32.44 14.93 -10.53
C CYS A 250 32.43 14.28 -11.93
N ALA A 251 31.53 14.72 -12.81
CA ALA A 251 31.46 14.26 -14.20
C ALA A 251 32.76 14.52 -14.98
N ALA A 252 33.34 15.72 -14.84
CA ALA A 252 34.59 16.09 -15.49
C ALA A 252 35.81 15.31 -14.96
N GLU A 253 35.85 15.00 -13.65
CA GLU A 253 36.89 14.17 -13.02
C GLU A 253 36.87 12.72 -13.55
N HIS A 254 35.67 12.19 -13.82
CA HIS A 254 35.47 10.82 -14.33
C HIS A 254 35.39 10.75 -15.87
N GLY A 255 35.57 11.88 -16.56
CA GLY A 255 35.66 11.95 -18.03
C GLY A 255 34.33 11.90 -18.78
N HIS A 256 33.20 12.11 -18.10
CA HIS A 256 31.87 12.15 -18.71
C HIS A 256 31.58 13.51 -19.37
N PRO A 257 31.03 13.55 -20.59
CA PRO A 257 30.56 14.79 -21.19
C PRO A 257 29.34 15.32 -20.43
N VAL A 258 29.41 16.58 -19.98
CA VAL A 258 28.28 17.29 -19.35
C VAL A 258 27.44 17.95 -20.43
N PHE A 259 26.17 17.56 -20.53
CA PHE A 259 25.17 18.12 -21.44
C PHE A 259 24.30 19.11 -20.64
N THR A 260 24.36 20.39 -21.01
CA THR A 260 23.86 21.50 -20.20
C THR A 260 22.60 22.12 -20.79
N VAL A 261 21.53 22.13 -19.98
CA VAL A 261 20.19 22.59 -20.37
C VAL A 261 19.71 23.76 -19.50
N GLY A 262 18.61 24.40 -19.88
CA GLY A 262 17.94 25.40 -19.04
C GLY A 262 18.69 26.74 -18.96
N GLU A 263 18.52 27.46 -17.85
CA GLU A 263 19.13 28.77 -17.62
C GLU A 263 20.65 28.63 -17.46
N GLY A 264 21.42 29.21 -18.40
CA GLY A 264 22.87 29.05 -18.47
C GLY A 264 23.35 27.76 -19.14
N GLY A 265 22.43 26.93 -19.66
CA GLY A 265 22.76 25.81 -20.54
C GLY A 265 23.43 26.25 -21.86
N LYS A 266 24.00 25.29 -22.59
CA LYS A 266 24.70 25.51 -23.88
C LYS A 266 24.24 24.56 -24.98
N ASP A 267 23.72 23.40 -24.59
CA ASP A 267 23.34 22.31 -25.50
C ASP A 267 21.83 22.39 -25.80
N ILE A 268 21.04 22.76 -24.78
CA ILE A 268 19.68 23.30 -24.92
C ILE A 268 19.58 24.55 -24.03
N ALA A 269 20.07 25.68 -24.55
CA ALA A 269 20.08 26.95 -23.83
C ALA A 269 18.69 27.59 -23.81
N LEU A 270 18.15 27.86 -22.63
CA LEU A 270 16.90 28.62 -22.47
C LEU A 270 17.21 30.12 -22.58
N LEU A 271 16.72 30.77 -23.63
CA LEU A 271 16.91 32.20 -23.88
C LEU A 271 15.78 33.07 -23.31
N ASP A 272 14.53 32.60 -23.37
CA ASP A 272 13.35 33.31 -22.86
C ASP A 272 12.20 32.34 -22.52
N ILE A 273 11.33 32.73 -21.59
CA ILE A 273 10.03 32.11 -21.33
C ILE A 273 8.96 33.19 -21.42
N ARG A 274 8.07 33.05 -22.40
CA ARG A 274 6.83 33.84 -22.51
C ARG A 274 5.61 32.95 -22.32
N HIS A 275 4.60 33.43 -21.60
CA HIS A 275 3.37 32.69 -21.32
C HIS A 275 2.32 33.00 -22.40
N ASP A 276 1.56 31.98 -22.82
CA ASP A 276 0.52 32.05 -23.84
C ASP A 276 -0.68 31.22 -23.36
N GLY A 277 -1.49 31.83 -22.49
CA GLY A 277 -2.44 31.11 -21.65
C GLY A 277 -1.71 30.15 -20.70
N PHE A 278 -2.14 28.87 -20.69
CA PHE A 278 -1.45 27.80 -19.96
C PHE A 278 -0.06 27.45 -20.52
N VAL A 279 0.21 27.76 -21.79
CA VAL A 279 1.43 27.28 -22.48
C VAL A 279 2.63 28.14 -22.10
N GLN A 280 3.71 27.52 -21.62
CA GLN A 280 5.03 28.15 -21.57
C GLN A 280 5.67 28.04 -22.96
N VAL A 281 5.75 29.16 -23.68
CA VAL A 281 6.49 29.21 -24.94
C VAL A 281 7.96 29.52 -24.62
N LEU A 282 8.79 28.50 -24.80
CA LEU A 282 10.22 28.53 -24.52
C LEU A 282 10.95 28.96 -25.79
N THR A 283 11.81 29.98 -25.70
CA THR A 283 12.80 30.25 -26.77
C THR A 283 14.06 29.48 -26.42
N LEU A 284 14.38 28.45 -27.22
CA LEU A 284 15.50 27.54 -27.00
C LEU A 284 16.54 27.72 -28.10
N GLU A 285 17.81 27.85 -27.72
CA GLU A 285 18.97 27.82 -28.63
C GLU A 285 19.72 26.50 -28.50
N THR A 286 20.04 25.90 -29.65
CA THR A 286 20.70 24.60 -29.79
C THR A 286 21.74 24.65 -30.92
N ALA A 287 22.51 23.58 -31.10
CA ALA A 287 23.38 23.42 -32.27
C ALA A 287 22.63 23.37 -33.62
N GLU A 288 21.32 23.08 -33.64
CA GLU A 288 20.46 23.14 -34.83
C GLU A 288 19.93 24.56 -35.11
N GLY A 289 20.08 25.49 -34.14
CA GLY A 289 19.62 26.87 -34.19
C GLY A 289 18.65 27.23 -33.06
N THR A 290 18.06 28.42 -33.15
CA THR A 290 17.01 28.89 -32.23
C THR A 290 15.62 28.44 -32.70
N ARG A 291 14.80 27.90 -31.79
CA ARG A 291 13.38 27.60 -32.02
C ARG A 291 12.51 28.07 -30.86
N GLU A 292 11.22 28.22 -31.11
CA GLU A 292 10.22 28.20 -30.04
C GLU A 292 9.76 26.75 -29.78
N VAL A 293 9.32 26.48 -28.54
CA VAL A 293 8.68 25.22 -28.12
C VAL A 293 7.51 25.56 -27.18
N ARG A 294 6.35 24.96 -27.39
CA ARG A 294 5.11 25.18 -26.63
C ARG A 294 4.90 24.15 -25.51
N LEU A 295 5.54 24.31 -24.35
CA LEU A 295 5.42 23.36 -23.23
C LEU A 295 4.05 23.50 -22.49
N PRO A 296 3.21 22.45 -22.42
CA PRO A 296 1.90 22.48 -21.77
C PRO A 296 1.98 22.05 -20.28
N LEU A 297 2.91 22.64 -19.52
CA LEU A 297 3.12 22.34 -18.09
C LEU A 297 3.31 23.65 -17.30
N ALA A 298 2.85 23.69 -16.05
CA ALA A 298 3.00 24.86 -15.18
C ALA A 298 4.39 24.96 -14.52
N GLY A 299 4.95 26.17 -14.48
CA GLY A 299 6.09 26.54 -13.65
C GLY A 299 7.48 26.29 -14.26
N ARG A 300 8.47 27.12 -13.86
CA ARG A 300 9.87 27.01 -14.31
C ARG A 300 10.53 25.69 -13.94
N PHE A 301 10.15 25.07 -12.82
CA PHE A 301 10.71 23.76 -12.45
C PHE A 301 10.23 22.64 -13.38
N GLN A 302 9.05 22.75 -14.00
CA GLN A 302 8.65 21.80 -15.04
C GLN A 302 9.37 22.08 -16.36
N VAL A 303 9.74 23.33 -16.67
CA VAL A 303 10.67 23.63 -17.77
C VAL A 303 12.01 22.95 -17.55
N SER A 304 12.61 23.10 -16.35
CA SER A 304 13.84 22.40 -15.96
C SER A 304 13.71 20.88 -16.12
N ASN A 305 12.67 20.26 -15.55
CA ASN A 305 12.41 18.82 -15.69
C ASN A 305 12.25 18.39 -17.16
N ALA A 306 11.53 19.17 -17.98
CA ALA A 306 11.26 18.86 -19.39
C ALA A 306 12.53 18.98 -20.25
N LEU A 307 13.34 20.02 -20.04
CA LEU A 307 14.60 20.20 -20.75
C LEU A 307 15.66 19.16 -20.31
N ILE A 308 15.69 18.77 -19.04
CA ILE A 308 16.50 17.64 -18.55
C ILE A 308 16.03 16.31 -19.19
N ALA A 309 14.72 16.10 -19.32
CA ALA A 309 14.18 14.93 -20.00
C ALA A 309 14.52 14.90 -21.50
N ALA A 310 14.46 16.03 -22.20
CA ALA A 310 14.93 16.15 -23.58
C ALA A 310 16.43 15.86 -23.70
N GLY A 311 17.26 16.41 -22.80
CA GLY A 311 18.70 16.12 -22.77
C GLY A 311 19.02 14.64 -22.54
N LEU A 312 18.29 13.96 -21.66
CA LEU A 312 18.41 12.51 -21.46
C LEU A 312 17.98 11.72 -22.71
N ALA A 313 16.88 12.11 -23.37
CA ALA A 313 16.43 11.46 -24.60
C ALA A 313 17.44 11.64 -25.75
N ILE A 314 18.05 12.82 -25.88
CA ILE A 314 19.10 13.09 -26.87
C ILE A 314 20.34 12.25 -26.59
N ALA A 315 20.78 12.15 -25.33
CA ALA A 315 21.88 11.28 -24.94
C ALA A 315 21.55 9.77 -25.15
N ALA A 316 20.28 9.38 -24.96
CA ALA A 316 19.79 8.03 -25.26
C ALA A 316 19.82 7.72 -26.77
N GLY A 317 19.68 8.73 -27.64
CA GLY A 317 19.82 8.62 -29.10
C GLY A 317 18.77 9.36 -29.94
N VAL A 318 17.79 10.03 -29.32
CA VAL A 318 16.72 10.76 -30.01
C VAL A 318 17.26 12.03 -30.70
N PRO A 319 16.91 12.33 -31.96
CA PRO A 319 17.27 13.59 -32.61
C PRO A 319 16.78 14.82 -31.82
N THR A 320 17.61 15.86 -31.72
CA THR A 320 17.30 17.09 -30.96
C THR A 320 15.96 17.72 -31.36
N SER A 321 15.69 17.78 -32.66
CA SER A 321 14.41 18.24 -33.20
C SER A 321 13.22 17.44 -32.65
N GLN A 322 13.25 16.10 -32.74
CA GLN A 322 12.19 15.23 -32.21
C GLN A 322 12.03 15.31 -30.69
N ALA A 323 13.15 15.37 -29.96
CA ALA A 323 13.13 15.50 -28.51
C ALA A 323 12.49 16.81 -28.04
N LEU A 324 12.65 17.89 -28.82
CA LEU A 324 12.06 19.21 -28.57
C LEU A 324 10.63 19.35 -29.12
N ASP A 325 10.26 18.62 -30.18
CA ASP A 325 8.88 18.52 -30.67
C ASP A 325 8.00 17.78 -29.66
N ALA A 326 8.49 16.69 -29.08
CA ALA A 326 7.78 15.91 -28.06
C ALA A 326 7.45 16.70 -26.78
N LEU A 327 8.18 17.80 -26.51
CA LEU A 327 7.87 18.70 -25.38
C LEU A 327 6.49 19.37 -25.53
N GLU A 328 5.98 19.55 -26.74
CA GLU A 328 4.66 20.17 -26.96
C GLU A 328 3.48 19.25 -26.63
N HIS A 329 3.76 17.98 -26.29
CA HIS A 329 2.77 16.94 -26.01
C HIS A 329 3.01 16.23 -24.67
N LEU A 330 3.80 16.83 -23.75
CA LEU A 330 4.06 16.26 -22.44
C LEU A 330 2.87 16.36 -21.49
N GLU A 331 2.39 15.21 -21.02
CA GLU A 331 1.42 15.09 -19.94
C GLU A 331 2.11 15.11 -18.57
N GLY A 332 1.57 15.89 -17.63
CA GLY A 332 2.08 15.99 -16.26
C GLY A 332 1.96 14.68 -15.46
N ALA A 333 2.77 14.56 -14.40
CA ALA A 333 2.59 13.47 -13.43
C ALA A 333 1.29 13.71 -12.61
N PRO A 334 0.43 12.70 -12.37
CA PRO A 334 -0.84 12.90 -11.67
C PRO A 334 -0.72 13.60 -10.31
N GLY A 335 -1.55 14.63 -10.10
CA GLY A 335 -1.56 15.46 -8.90
C GLY A 335 -0.29 16.27 -8.64
N ARG A 336 0.41 16.71 -9.71
CA ARG A 336 1.64 17.54 -9.66
C ARG A 336 1.55 18.76 -10.58
N LEU A 337 0.97 19.85 -10.08
CA LEU A 337 0.46 20.99 -10.86
C LEU A 337 -0.32 20.52 -12.10
N GLU A 338 -1.22 19.55 -11.90
CA GLU A 338 -2.04 19.00 -12.97
C GLU A 338 -3.14 20.00 -13.34
N LEU A 339 -3.17 20.48 -14.59
CA LEU A 339 -4.30 21.26 -15.09
C LEU A 339 -5.50 20.32 -15.24
N VAL A 340 -6.53 20.53 -14.42
CA VAL A 340 -7.72 19.68 -14.37
C VAL A 340 -8.81 20.16 -15.33
N GLY A 341 -8.84 21.47 -15.63
CA GLY A 341 -9.73 22.09 -16.60
C GLY A 341 -9.60 23.61 -16.62
N GLN A 342 -10.46 24.26 -17.41
CA GLN A 342 -10.57 25.73 -17.52
C GLN A 342 -12.06 26.12 -17.51
N THR A 343 -12.38 27.36 -17.12
CA THR A 343 -13.73 27.93 -17.28
C THR A 343 -13.97 28.40 -18.72
N SER A 344 -15.22 28.66 -19.07
CA SER A 344 -15.65 29.39 -20.29
C SER A 344 -14.82 30.66 -20.55
N GLY A 345 -14.55 31.43 -19.48
CA GLY A 345 -13.73 32.64 -19.48
C GLY A 345 -12.21 32.41 -19.49
N GLY A 346 -11.74 31.16 -19.56
CA GLY A 346 -10.32 30.82 -19.63
C GLY A 346 -9.55 30.89 -18.30
N ALA A 347 -10.23 30.92 -17.16
CA ALA A 347 -9.58 30.78 -15.85
C ALA A 347 -9.17 29.31 -15.63
N MET A 348 -8.01 29.07 -15.02
CA MET A 348 -7.39 27.72 -14.97
C MET A 348 -7.52 27.08 -13.58
N VAL A 349 -7.82 25.77 -13.52
CA VAL A 349 -7.92 25.01 -12.26
C VAL A 349 -6.88 23.90 -12.19
N PHE A 350 -6.06 23.92 -11.13
CA PHE A 350 -4.96 23.00 -10.90
C PHE A 350 -5.13 22.16 -9.63
N VAL A 351 -4.57 20.95 -9.63
CA VAL A 351 -4.51 20.06 -8.46
C VAL A 351 -3.07 19.65 -8.14
N ASP A 352 -2.65 19.79 -6.87
CA ASP A 352 -1.29 19.44 -6.41
C ASP A 352 -1.23 18.84 -4.99
N TYR A 353 -0.28 17.92 -4.78
CA TYR A 353 0.01 17.26 -3.50
C TYR A 353 0.80 18.11 -2.47
N ALA A 354 0.75 19.44 -2.55
CA ALA A 354 1.49 20.38 -1.70
C ALA A 354 0.97 20.48 -0.25
N HIS A 355 1.21 19.44 0.55
CA HIS A 355 0.80 19.35 1.97
C HIS A 355 1.88 19.83 2.98
N LYS A 356 2.87 20.62 2.55
CA LYS A 356 3.99 21.17 3.35
C LYS A 356 4.25 22.65 2.99
N PRO A 357 4.76 23.49 3.91
CA PRO A 357 4.97 24.93 3.67
C PRO A 357 5.75 25.24 2.40
N ASP A 358 6.97 24.71 2.28
CA ASP A 358 7.88 24.99 1.15
C ASP A 358 7.31 24.46 -0.18
N ALA A 359 6.55 23.36 -0.13
CA ALA A 359 5.89 22.79 -1.31
C ALA A 359 4.72 23.66 -1.78
N LEU A 360 3.93 24.20 -0.84
CA LEU A 360 2.82 25.10 -1.13
C LEU A 360 3.31 26.44 -1.67
N ASP A 361 4.35 27.01 -1.04
CA ASP A 361 5.03 28.21 -1.53
C ASP A 361 5.56 28.03 -2.96
N THR A 362 6.25 26.91 -3.23
CA THR A 362 6.78 26.57 -4.56
C THR A 362 5.66 26.37 -5.60
N ALA A 363 4.57 25.68 -5.24
CA ALA A 363 3.44 25.44 -6.14
C ALA A 363 2.73 26.75 -6.52
N LEU A 364 2.48 27.63 -5.56
CA LEU A 364 1.81 28.91 -5.82
C LEU A 364 2.72 29.90 -6.57
N ALA A 365 4.00 29.99 -6.20
CA ALA A 365 4.99 30.78 -6.93
C ALA A 365 5.15 30.32 -8.39
N ALA A 366 4.99 29.02 -8.65
CA ALA A 366 5.02 28.44 -9.99
C ALA A 366 3.75 28.73 -10.81
N LEU A 367 2.58 28.90 -10.18
CA LEU A 367 1.32 29.23 -10.86
C LEU A 367 1.09 30.74 -11.05
N ARG A 368 1.69 31.59 -10.19
CA ARG A 368 1.57 33.05 -10.25
C ARG A 368 1.81 33.68 -11.64
N PRO A 369 2.75 33.23 -12.49
CA PRO A 369 2.96 33.79 -13.83
C PRO A 369 1.84 33.52 -14.84
N PHE A 370 0.97 32.53 -14.58
CA PHE A 370 -0.15 32.15 -15.44
C PHE A 370 -1.44 32.92 -15.10
N ALA A 371 -1.52 33.49 -13.90
CA ALA A 371 -2.63 34.32 -13.44
C ALA A 371 -2.41 35.79 -13.86
N SER A 372 -3.13 36.24 -14.89
CA SER A 372 -3.20 37.65 -15.28
C SER A 372 -4.20 38.46 -14.44
N GLY A 373 -5.15 37.77 -13.80
CA GLY A 373 -5.97 38.26 -12.70
C GLY A 373 -5.40 37.83 -11.35
N ARG A 374 -6.18 37.10 -10.57
CA ARG A 374 -5.86 36.60 -9.22
C ARG A 374 -5.32 35.17 -9.23
N LEU A 375 -4.45 34.85 -8.28
CA LEU A 375 -4.15 33.49 -7.88
C LEU A 375 -4.96 33.15 -6.62
N LEU A 376 -5.85 32.17 -6.74
CA LEU A 376 -6.65 31.59 -5.66
C LEU A 376 -5.98 30.29 -5.18
N VAL A 377 -6.12 29.98 -3.89
CA VAL A 377 -5.72 28.67 -3.35
C VAL A 377 -6.77 28.10 -2.40
N VAL A 378 -7.14 26.84 -2.60
CA VAL A 378 -7.93 26.02 -1.66
C VAL A 378 -6.99 25.00 -1.05
N PHE A 379 -6.78 25.02 0.26
CA PHE A 379 -5.93 24.03 0.93
C PHE A 379 -6.34 23.79 2.39
N GLY A 380 -5.85 22.68 2.94
CA GLY A 380 -5.97 22.35 4.36
C GLY A 380 -4.69 21.71 4.90
N ALA A 381 -4.75 21.26 6.15
CA ALA A 381 -3.71 20.41 6.74
C ALA A 381 -4.34 19.15 7.32
N GLY A 382 -3.66 18.02 7.16
CA GLY A 382 -4.07 16.79 7.84
C GLY A 382 -3.86 16.87 9.35
N GLY A 383 -4.86 16.43 10.13
CA GLY A 383 -4.71 16.12 11.55
C GLY A 383 -4.09 14.73 11.78
N ASP A 384 -3.82 14.39 13.04
CA ASP A 384 -2.94 13.31 13.49
C ASP A 384 -1.55 13.39 12.81
N ARG A 385 -1.05 14.62 12.59
CA ARG A 385 0.21 14.95 11.91
C ARG A 385 0.82 16.19 12.55
N ASP A 386 2.11 16.44 12.24
CA ASP A 386 2.84 17.64 12.64
C ASP A 386 1.97 18.91 12.54
N ALA A 387 1.72 19.53 13.70
CA ALA A 387 0.95 20.75 13.83
C ALA A 387 1.81 22.00 13.62
N GLY A 388 3.13 21.93 13.82
CA GLY A 388 4.05 23.07 13.68
C GLY A 388 4.11 23.61 12.25
N LYS A 389 3.77 22.79 11.25
CA LYS A 389 3.65 23.24 9.86
C LYS A 389 2.39 24.08 9.57
N ARG A 390 1.35 24.06 10.42
CA ARG A 390 0.02 24.65 10.07
C ARG A 390 0.09 26.17 9.89
N PRO A 391 0.69 26.96 10.82
CA PRO A 391 0.87 28.40 10.60
C PRO A 391 1.84 28.68 9.45
N LEU A 392 2.86 27.83 9.26
CA LEU A 392 3.83 27.97 8.18
C LEU A 392 3.20 27.77 6.79
N MET A 393 2.18 26.90 6.67
CA MET A 393 1.39 26.77 5.44
C MET A 393 0.46 27.97 5.22
N GLY A 394 -0.16 28.51 6.27
CA GLY A 394 -0.91 29.77 6.22
C GLY A 394 -0.06 30.93 5.70
N ALA A 395 1.10 31.15 6.31
CA ALA A 395 2.06 32.18 5.91
C ALA A 395 2.64 31.99 4.50
N ALA A 396 2.67 30.76 3.97
CA ALA A 396 3.04 30.47 2.58
C ALA A 396 1.92 30.84 1.61
N ALA A 397 0.68 30.44 1.89
CA ALA A 397 -0.48 30.75 1.07
C ALA A 397 -0.73 32.27 0.99
N ALA A 398 -0.80 32.96 2.13
CA ALA A 398 -1.05 34.39 2.22
C ALA A 398 0.07 35.28 1.63
N ARG A 399 1.25 34.71 1.33
CA ARG A 399 2.36 35.40 0.65
C ARG A 399 2.26 35.31 -0.88
N GLN A 400 1.62 34.27 -1.42
CA GLN A 400 1.68 33.94 -2.85
C GLN A 400 0.34 34.10 -3.58
N ALA A 401 -0.78 33.86 -2.90
CA ALA A 401 -2.13 33.94 -3.46
C ALA A 401 -2.84 35.25 -3.04
N ASP A 402 -3.65 35.81 -3.93
CA ASP A 402 -4.47 37.02 -3.65
C ASP A 402 -5.75 36.69 -2.89
N LEU A 403 -6.18 35.42 -2.90
CA LEU A 403 -7.30 34.90 -2.12
C LEU A 403 -6.99 33.48 -1.66
N VAL A 404 -7.05 33.28 -0.35
CA VAL A 404 -6.78 32.01 0.31
C VAL A 404 -8.09 31.47 0.88
N ILE A 405 -8.39 30.21 0.60
CA ILE A 405 -9.50 29.45 1.19
C ILE A 405 -8.90 28.34 2.05
N VAL A 406 -9.10 28.45 3.36
CA VAL A 406 -8.70 27.44 4.33
C VAL A 406 -9.86 26.48 4.52
N THR A 407 -9.58 25.20 4.27
CA THR A 407 -10.57 24.12 4.27
C THR A 407 -9.99 22.86 4.92
N ASP A 408 -10.80 21.81 5.05
CA ASP A 408 -10.34 20.54 5.55
C ASP A 408 -9.48 19.82 4.48
N ASP A 409 -8.36 19.23 4.92
CA ASP A 409 -7.63 18.21 4.14
C ASP A 409 -8.13 16.86 4.65
N ASN A 410 -7.40 16.24 5.57
CA ASN A 410 -7.79 15.02 6.27
C ASN A 410 -7.73 15.28 7.78
N PRO A 411 -8.79 15.81 8.42
CA PRO A 411 -8.81 16.08 9.86
C PRO A 411 -8.45 14.88 10.74
N ARG A 412 -8.81 13.65 10.33
CA ARG A 412 -8.62 12.43 11.13
C ARG A 412 -9.20 12.61 12.55
N SER A 413 -8.50 12.24 13.62
CA SER A 413 -9.04 12.32 14.99
C SER A 413 -8.99 13.71 15.63
N GLU A 414 -8.31 14.68 15.00
CA GLU A 414 -8.30 16.07 15.45
C GLU A 414 -9.54 16.85 15.00
N ASP A 415 -9.92 17.85 15.79
CA ASP A 415 -11.01 18.78 15.47
C ASP A 415 -10.68 19.61 14.21
N PRO A 416 -11.52 19.55 13.16
CA PRO A 416 -11.32 20.34 11.94
C PRO A 416 -11.25 21.86 12.21
N GLU A 417 -12.05 22.39 13.13
CA GLU A 417 -12.04 23.82 13.46
C GLU A 417 -10.69 24.22 14.08
N ALA A 418 -10.17 23.45 15.03
CA ALA A 418 -8.84 23.66 15.60
C ALA A 418 -7.70 23.56 14.55
N ILE A 419 -7.81 22.67 13.55
CA ILE A 419 -6.82 22.58 12.46
C ILE A 419 -6.85 23.85 11.60
N ARG A 420 -8.04 24.30 11.17
CA ARG A 420 -8.17 25.49 10.32
C ARG A 420 -7.77 26.75 11.09
N ALA A 421 -8.15 26.89 12.36
CA ALA A 421 -7.72 27.98 13.23
C ALA A 421 -6.18 28.09 13.32
N ALA A 422 -5.47 26.96 13.42
CA ALA A 422 -3.99 26.93 13.44
C ALA A 422 -3.34 27.25 12.08
N ILE A 423 -4.09 27.31 10.98
CA ILE A 423 -3.64 27.86 9.69
C ILE A 423 -3.96 29.37 9.63
N LEU A 424 -5.16 29.75 10.07
CA LEU A 424 -5.67 31.12 10.08
C LEU A 424 -4.88 32.07 11.00
N GLU A 425 -4.24 31.56 12.06
CA GLU A 425 -3.30 32.33 12.91
C GLU A 425 -2.25 33.09 12.09
N ALA A 426 -1.81 32.51 10.98
CA ALA A 426 -0.83 33.10 10.06
C ALA A 426 -1.41 33.50 8.69
N ALA A 427 -2.74 33.42 8.52
CA ALA A 427 -3.48 33.83 7.34
C ALA A 427 -4.85 34.43 7.70
N PRO A 428 -4.90 35.51 8.51
CA PRO A 428 -6.14 36.01 9.11
C PRO A 428 -7.12 36.67 8.12
N GLU A 429 -6.69 36.93 6.88
CA GLU A 429 -7.54 37.45 5.79
C GLU A 429 -8.09 36.33 4.87
N ALA A 430 -7.78 35.06 5.17
CA ALA A 430 -8.27 33.93 4.40
C ALA A 430 -9.76 33.64 4.68
N VAL A 431 -10.46 33.14 3.66
CA VAL A 431 -11.84 32.67 3.77
C VAL A 431 -11.84 31.26 4.37
N GLU A 432 -12.60 31.04 5.44
CA GLU A 432 -12.76 29.70 6.03
C GLU A 432 -13.99 29.00 5.43
N ILE A 433 -13.79 27.82 4.82
CA ILE A 433 -14.87 26.95 4.35
C ILE A 433 -14.50 25.51 4.72
N GLY A 434 -15.06 24.99 5.81
CA GLY A 434 -14.67 23.67 6.35
C GLY A 434 -14.86 22.51 5.37
N ASP A 435 -16.04 22.40 4.77
CA ASP A 435 -16.32 21.37 3.76
C ASP A 435 -15.47 21.59 2.50
N ARG A 436 -14.64 20.60 2.16
CA ARG A 436 -13.66 20.69 1.06
C ARG A 436 -14.32 20.73 -0.32
N LYS A 437 -15.50 20.12 -0.47
CA LYS A 437 -16.24 20.18 -1.74
C LYS A 437 -16.78 21.60 -1.94
N ALA A 438 -17.47 22.14 -0.94
CA ALA A 438 -17.99 23.50 -0.97
C ALA A 438 -16.87 24.54 -1.11
N ALA A 439 -15.69 24.29 -0.53
CA ALA A 439 -14.53 25.15 -0.70
C ALA A 439 -14.02 25.21 -2.16
N ILE A 440 -13.99 24.07 -2.87
CA ILE A 440 -13.61 24.03 -4.29
C ILE A 440 -14.71 24.62 -5.17
N GLU A 441 -15.98 24.28 -4.94
CA GLU A 441 -17.11 24.83 -5.70
C GLU A 441 -17.16 26.37 -5.58
N ALA A 442 -17.10 26.89 -4.36
CA ALA A 442 -17.04 28.33 -4.12
C ALA A 442 -15.78 29.00 -4.72
N ALA A 443 -14.63 28.29 -4.75
CA ALA A 443 -13.43 28.82 -5.37
C ALA A 443 -13.54 28.90 -6.91
N VAL A 444 -14.20 27.92 -7.54
CA VAL A 444 -14.46 27.91 -8.99
C VAL A 444 -15.48 29.00 -9.35
N ASP A 445 -16.57 29.12 -8.60
CA ASP A 445 -17.59 30.17 -8.81
C ASP A 445 -17.05 31.59 -8.57
N MET A 446 -15.97 31.74 -7.82
CA MET A 446 -15.28 33.01 -7.64
C MET A 446 -14.34 33.39 -8.80
N LEU A 447 -14.03 32.49 -9.75
CA LEU A 447 -13.04 32.76 -10.81
C LEU A 447 -13.52 33.80 -11.82
N GLN A 448 -12.62 34.72 -12.17
CA GLN A 448 -12.80 35.69 -13.26
C GLN A 448 -11.83 35.38 -14.42
N PRO A 449 -12.12 35.84 -15.65
CA PRO A 449 -11.24 35.62 -16.80
C PRO A 449 -9.79 36.06 -16.54
N GLY A 450 -8.86 35.10 -16.59
CA GLY A 450 -7.44 35.30 -16.28
C GLY A 450 -7.01 34.95 -14.85
N ASP A 451 -7.94 34.53 -13.98
CA ASP A 451 -7.61 33.97 -12.67
C ASP A 451 -7.07 32.53 -12.78
N VAL A 452 -6.39 32.07 -11.73
CA VAL A 452 -5.93 30.68 -11.55
C VAL A 452 -6.32 30.17 -10.17
N LEU A 453 -6.86 28.96 -10.08
CA LEU A 453 -7.11 28.24 -8.83
C LEU A 453 -6.09 27.11 -8.65
N CYS A 454 -5.44 27.07 -7.49
CA CYS A 454 -4.66 25.94 -7.00
C CYS A 454 -5.41 25.19 -5.91
N ILE A 455 -5.74 23.92 -6.13
CA ILE A 455 -6.31 23.03 -5.12
C ILE A 455 -5.17 22.17 -4.58
N ALA A 456 -4.81 22.40 -3.33
CA ALA A 456 -3.59 21.86 -2.73
C ALA A 456 -3.86 20.98 -1.50
N GLY A 457 -2.92 20.07 -1.24
CA GLY A 457 -2.94 19.14 -0.11
C GLY A 457 -3.00 17.71 -0.60
N LYS A 458 -4.17 17.29 -1.13
CA LYS A 458 -4.46 15.89 -1.48
C LYS A 458 -3.93 15.48 -2.85
N GLY A 459 -3.92 16.35 -3.86
CA GLY A 459 -3.32 16.01 -5.16
C GLY A 459 -3.98 14.79 -5.80
N HIS A 460 -3.24 13.68 -5.95
CA HIS A 460 -3.79 12.40 -6.44
C HIS A 460 -4.36 11.50 -5.33
N GLU A 461 -4.37 11.93 -4.07
CA GLU A 461 -4.84 11.16 -2.91
C GLU A 461 -6.39 11.16 -2.84
N PRO A 462 -7.05 10.02 -3.08
CA PRO A 462 -8.51 9.91 -2.98
C PRO A 462 -8.98 9.74 -1.53
N GLY A 463 -10.23 10.13 -1.27
CA GLY A 463 -10.95 9.96 -0.02
C GLY A 463 -10.54 10.97 1.06
N GLN A 464 -11.50 11.54 1.80
CA GLN A 464 -11.26 12.55 2.83
C GLN A 464 -11.41 11.95 4.24
N ILE A 465 -10.32 11.91 5.03
CA ILE A 465 -10.34 11.25 6.35
C ILE A 465 -10.88 12.19 7.44
N VAL A 466 -12.05 11.88 8.02
CA VAL A 466 -12.71 12.64 9.09
C VAL A 466 -13.11 11.68 10.21
N GLY A 467 -12.55 11.87 11.41
CA GLY A 467 -12.63 10.87 12.48
C GLY A 467 -11.89 9.58 12.09
N ASP A 468 -12.59 8.46 12.23
CA ASP A 468 -12.21 7.13 11.74
C ASP A 468 -12.73 6.81 10.32
N ARG A 469 -13.53 7.72 9.74
CA ARG A 469 -14.23 7.55 8.45
C ARG A 469 -13.37 8.09 7.30
N VAL A 470 -13.57 7.57 6.10
CA VAL A 470 -13.08 8.18 4.85
C VAL A 470 -14.26 8.44 3.93
N LEU A 471 -14.49 9.70 3.63
CA LEU A 471 -15.58 10.16 2.77
C LEU A 471 -15.09 10.10 1.31
N PRO A 472 -15.79 9.43 0.38
CA PRO A 472 -15.39 9.41 -1.02
C PRO A 472 -15.23 10.83 -1.59
N PHE A 473 -14.03 11.15 -2.06
CA PHE A 473 -13.65 12.51 -2.41
C PHE A 473 -12.46 12.51 -3.38
N SER A 474 -12.46 13.41 -4.37
CA SER A 474 -11.30 13.68 -5.22
C SER A 474 -11.26 15.17 -5.58
N ASP A 475 -10.10 15.82 -5.38
CA ASP A 475 -9.87 17.21 -5.80
C ASP A 475 -10.17 17.35 -7.32
N HIS A 476 -9.78 16.35 -8.13
CA HIS A 476 -10.02 16.34 -9.58
C HIS A 476 -11.49 16.19 -9.97
N GLU A 477 -12.23 15.27 -9.34
CA GLU A 477 -13.63 15.01 -9.70
C GLU A 477 -14.53 16.18 -9.29
N VAL A 478 -14.29 16.76 -8.11
CA VAL A 478 -15.00 17.97 -7.66
C VAL A 478 -14.68 19.16 -8.57
N ALA A 479 -13.40 19.38 -8.91
CA ALA A 479 -13.02 20.47 -9.82
C ALA A 479 -13.66 20.33 -11.21
N ARG A 480 -13.66 19.13 -11.81
CA ARG A 480 -14.31 18.87 -13.11
C ARG A 480 -15.83 19.06 -13.02
N ALA A 481 -16.47 18.61 -11.94
CA ALA A 481 -17.90 18.78 -11.74
C ALA A 481 -18.31 20.25 -11.51
N ALA A 482 -17.50 21.04 -10.80
CA ALA A 482 -17.74 22.47 -10.62
C ALA A 482 -17.60 23.24 -11.94
N LEU A 483 -16.53 22.98 -12.71
CA LEU A 483 -16.32 23.59 -14.03
C LEU A 483 -17.47 23.31 -15.00
N ALA A 484 -17.92 22.04 -15.10
CA ALA A 484 -19.00 21.65 -16.00
C ALA A 484 -20.37 22.26 -15.61
N GLN A 485 -20.62 22.49 -14.32
CA GLN A 485 -21.81 23.21 -13.87
C GLN A 485 -21.75 24.69 -14.28
N ASN A 486 -20.59 25.33 -14.13
CA ASN A 486 -20.38 26.73 -14.48
C ASN A 486 -20.62 26.98 -15.98
N GLU A 487 -20.16 26.08 -16.88
CA GLU A 487 -20.47 26.11 -18.31
C GLU A 487 -21.98 26.09 -18.60
N THR A 488 -22.76 25.22 -17.93
CA THR A 488 -24.22 25.15 -18.16
C THR A 488 -24.97 26.40 -17.68
N VAL A 489 -24.48 27.08 -16.65
CA VAL A 489 -25.09 28.32 -16.14
C VAL A 489 -24.82 29.51 -17.06
N ASP A 490 -23.63 29.58 -17.66
CA ASP A 490 -23.30 30.58 -18.70
C ASP A 490 -24.20 30.42 -19.94
N ASP A 491 -24.40 29.19 -20.44
CA ASP A 491 -25.25 28.92 -21.60
C ASP A 491 -26.73 29.28 -21.34
N ASP A 492 -27.29 28.89 -20.18
CA ASP A 492 -28.66 29.26 -19.81
C ASP A 492 -28.83 30.77 -19.58
N LEU A 493 -27.82 31.45 -19.00
CA LEU A 493 -27.80 32.92 -18.91
C LEU A 493 -27.78 33.55 -20.30
N PHE A 494 -26.94 33.07 -21.21
CA PHE A 494 -26.83 33.59 -22.58
C PHE A 494 -28.13 33.37 -23.38
N LEU A 495 -28.79 32.22 -23.20
CA LEU A 495 -30.16 32.02 -23.71
C LEU A 495 -31.16 32.99 -23.08
N SER A 496 -31.10 33.23 -21.76
CA SER A 496 -32.02 34.14 -21.08
C SER A 496 -31.88 35.59 -21.55
N GLU A 497 -30.66 36.12 -21.67
CA GLU A 497 -30.41 37.46 -22.20
C GLU A 497 -30.81 37.58 -23.67
N MET A 498 -30.58 36.53 -24.48
CA MET A 498 -31.03 36.51 -25.87
C MET A 498 -32.57 36.49 -25.98
N VAL A 499 -33.26 35.76 -25.10
CA VAL A 499 -34.74 35.74 -25.02
C VAL A 499 -35.28 37.09 -24.58
N ASP A 500 -34.73 37.71 -23.53
CA ASP A 500 -35.16 39.05 -23.08
C ASP A 500 -34.87 40.14 -24.12
N ALA A 501 -33.75 40.05 -24.84
CA ALA A 501 -33.47 40.92 -25.99
C ALA A 501 -34.51 40.74 -27.13
N MET A 502 -35.00 39.52 -27.38
CA MET A 502 -36.09 39.28 -28.34
C MET A 502 -37.46 39.78 -27.85
N LEU A 503 -37.74 39.66 -26.55
CA LEU A 503 -39.00 40.10 -25.94
C LEU A 503 -39.09 41.64 -25.86
N ALA A 504 -38.01 42.31 -25.46
CA ALA A 504 -37.91 43.77 -25.45
C ALA A 504 -38.12 44.41 -26.84
N GLY A 505 -37.89 43.66 -27.92
CA GLY A 505 -38.01 44.13 -29.30
C GLY A 505 -39.43 44.28 -29.87
N ARG A 506 -40.50 43.83 -29.18
CA ARG A 506 -41.85 43.69 -29.78
C ARG A 506 -42.94 44.63 -29.22
N GLY A 507 -42.64 45.93 -29.20
CA GLY A 507 -43.62 46.97 -28.89
C GLY A 507 -44.65 47.27 -29.99
N GLY A 508 -45.77 46.53 -30.02
CA GLY A 508 -47.07 47.00 -30.55
C GLY A 508 -47.62 46.33 -31.82
N GLY A 509 -48.93 46.05 -31.83
CA GLY A 509 -49.66 45.53 -33.01
C GLY A 509 -50.92 44.73 -32.69
N SER A 510 -52.05 45.40 -32.47
CA SER A 510 -53.40 44.83 -32.26
C SER A 510 -53.85 43.78 -33.30
N GLY A 511 -54.73 42.81 -32.92
CA GLY A 511 -55.70 42.32 -33.92
C GLY A 511 -56.39 40.95 -33.85
N SER A 512 -56.51 40.27 -32.71
CA SER A 512 -57.54 39.23 -32.41
C SER A 512 -57.96 38.18 -33.48
N GLY A 513 -57.61 36.92 -33.22
CA GLY A 513 -58.44 35.73 -33.53
C GLY A 513 -58.04 34.89 -34.76
N ALA A 514 -58.14 33.56 -34.71
CA ALA A 514 -58.47 32.66 -33.59
C ALA A 514 -58.10 31.19 -33.94
N LEU A 515 -58.19 30.29 -32.95
CA LEU A 515 -58.15 28.81 -33.06
C LEU A 515 -56.76 28.19 -33.36
N GLU A 516 -56.35 27.04 -32.81
CA GLU A 516 -56.72 26.30 -31.57
C GLU A 516 -55.66 25.18 -31.35
N LEU A 517 -55.77 24.36 -30.29
CA LEU A 517 -54.91 23.20 -29.93
C LEU A 517 -53.52 23.58 -29.34
N LEU A 518 -53.10 23.18 -28.13
CA LEU A 518 -53.70 22.29 -27.11
C LEU A 518 -53.55 22.86 -25.67
N GLU A 519 -54.68 22.89 -24.96
CA GLU A 519 -54.84 22.79 -23.49
C GLU A 519 -55.11 21.27 -23.19
N ASP A 520 -54.96 20.67 -22.00
CA ASP A 520 -54.50 21.06 -20.66
C ASP A 520 -54.00 19.76 -19.95
N LEU A 521 -53.05 19.78 -19.00
CA LEU A 521 -53.26 19.81 -17.52
C LEU A 521 -54.40 18.91 -16.98
N ASP A 522 -54.14 18.12 -15.93
CA ASP A 522 -54.47 18.54 -14.55
C ASP A 522 -53.88 17.65 -13.43
N ALA A 523 -54.01 18.10 -12.19
CA ALA A 523 -53.68 17.37 -10.94
C ALA A 523 -54.95 16.96 -10.16
N PRO A 524 -54.89 15.98 -9.24
CA PRO A 524 -56.08 15.54 -8.49
C PRO A 524 -56.49 16.48 -7.35
N GLU A 525 -57.80 16.62 -7.16
CA GLU A 525 -58.47 17.56 -6.25
C GLU A 525 -58.55 17.11 -4.77
N ALA A 526 -59.15 17.96 -3.92
CA ALA A 526 -59.64 17.56 -2.59
C ALA A 526 -60.95 18.29 -2.20
N GLN A 527 -62.05 17.54 -1.98
CA GLN A 527 -63.21 18.02 -1.20
C GLN A 527 -64.23 16.94 -0.80
N GLU A 528 -64.59 16.90 0.49
CA GLU A 528 -65.95 16.80 1.09
C GLU A 528 -65.74 16.70 2.63
N ALA A 529 -66.08 17.67 3.49
CA ALA A 529 -67.33 18.38 3.79
C ALA A 529 -68.20 17.71 4.89
N SER A 530 -68.21 18.26 6.12
CA SER A 530 -69.46 18.75 6.78
C SER A 530 -69.34 19.21 8.26
N ASP A 531 -70.04 20.32 8.54
CA ASP A 531 -70.86 20.67 9.72
C ASP A 531 -70.34 21.27 11.07
N THR A 532 -71.24 22.10 11.63
CA THR A 532 -71.38 22.59 13.04
C THR A 532 -70.50 23.73 13.64
N ALA A 533 -70.94 24.97 13.36
CA ALA A 533 -71.54 25.90 14.35
C ALA A 533 -70.73 26.82 15.34
N THR A 534 -71.08 28.12 15.27
CA THR A 534 -71.28 29.13 16.36
C THR A 534 -70.13 29.74 17.19
N THR A 535 -69.69 30.94 16.77
CA THR A 535 -69.63 32.27 17.45
C THR A 535 -69.35 32.47 18.98
N PRO A 536 -68.69 33.61 19.38
CA PRO A 536 -68.11 33.87 20.72
C PRO A 536 -69.00 34.70 21.70
N PRO A 537 -68.56 34.97 22.95
CA PRO A 537 -67.89 36.25 23.32
C PRO A 537 -66.74 36.11 24.38
N VAL A 538 -65.69 36.96 24.47
CA VAL A 538 -65.50 38.34 25.03
C VAL A 538 -65.60 38.50 26.58
N GLN A 539 -64.51 39.05 27.17
CA GLN A 539 -64.35 39.81 28.45
C GLN A 539 -64.14 39.15 29.84
N ASP A 540 -63.42 39.93 30.68
CA ASP A 540 -63.26 39.94 32.17
C ASP A 540 -62.58 38.76 32.91
N ALA A 541 -61.92 38.92 34.08
CA ALA A 541 -61.27 40.09 34.74
C ALA A 541 -60.46 39.65 36.00
N SER A 542 -59.60 40.57 36.51
CA SER A 542 -59.12 40.76 37.91
C SER A 542 -58.30 39.69 38.68
N ASP A 543 -57.18 40.15 39.28
CA ASP A 543 -56.67 39.93 40.66
C ASP A 543 -56.41 38.50 41.21
N ALA A 544 -55.40 38.22 42.05
CA ALA A 544 -54.13 38.85 42.49
C ALA A 544 -53.36 37.76 43.32
N SER A 545 -52.15 37.89 43.87
CA SER A 545 -51.15 38.97 44.09
C SER A 545 -49.72 38.34 44.02
N GLU A 546 -48.56 38.86 44.45
CA GLU A 546 -48.16 40.05 45.23
C GLU A 546 -46.66 40.40 45.00
N ALA A 547 -46.28 41.67 45.25
CA ALA A 547 -44.99 42.24 45.74
C ALA A 547 -43.59 41.64 45.39
N ALA A 548 -42.53 42.44 45.13
CA ALA A 548 -42.43 43.90 44.98
C ALA A 548 -41.02 44.41 44.51
N MET A 549 -41.00 45.64 43.97
CA MET A 549 -39.92 46.66 43.94
C MET A 549 -38.67 46.37 43.06
N GLU A 550 -38.46 47.13 41.96
CA GLU A 550 -37.83 48.49 41.85
C GLU A 550 -36.28 48.43 41.83
N SER A 551 -35.52 49.12 40.97
CA SER A 551 -35.79 50.16 39.94
C SER A 551 -34.76 50.01 38.76
N GLU A 552 -35.01 50.39 37.50
CA GLU A 552 -34.96 51.75 36.89
C GLU A 552 -33.61 52.49 37.13
N GLU A 553 -32.89 53.09 36.18
CA GLU A 553 -33.02 53.36 34.71
C GLU A 553 -31.65 53.03 34.03
N GLY A 554 -31.42 52.96 32.71
CA GLY A 554 -31.85 53.84 31.60
C GLY A 554 -30.90 55.08 31.50
N ALA A 555 -30.49 55.59 30.33
CA ALA A 555 -30.55 55.14 28.93
C ALA A 555 -29.62 56.07 28.08
N ASP A 556 -29.40 55.74 26.81
CA ASP A 556 -28.99 56.64 25.70
C ASP A 556 -27.64 57.40 25.79
N ASP A 557 -27.03 57.93 24.71
CA ASP A 557 -26.89 57.56 23.28
C ASP A 557 -25.82 58.51 22.65
N LEU A 558 -25.45 58.31 21.38
CA LEU A 558 -24.92 59.31 20.42
C LEU A 558 -23.48 59.90 20.53
N LEU A 559 -22.81 59.96 19.35
CA LEU A 559 -21.86 60.99 18.85
C LEU A 559 -20.42 61.05 19.45
N ASP A 560 -19.35 61.40 18.71
CA ASP A 560 -19.09 61.45 17.25
C ASP A 560 -17.57 61.54 16.91
N VAL A 561 -17.22 61.31 15.63
CA VAL A 561 -15.99 61.67 14.86
C VAL A 561 -14.74 62.28 15.56
N ALA A 562 -13.57 61.64 15.38
CA ALA A 562 -12.25 62.18 14.89
C ALA A 562 -11.17 61.05 14.99
N GLN A 563 -10.24 60.76 14.06
CA GLN A 563 -9.22 61.60 13.37
C GLN A 563 -8.19 62.19 14.35
N ASP A 564 -6.87 62.03 14.21
CA ASP A 564 -6.02 61.95 13.00
C ASP A 564 -4.79 61.01 13.13
N ASP A 565 -4.10 60.82 12.00
CA ASP A 565 -2.65 60.57 11.73
C ASP A 565 -1.63 60.36 12.89
N GLY A 566 -0.56 59.57 12.73
CA GLY A 566 -0.17 58.74 11.57
C GLY A 566 1.34 58.66 11.29
N LEU A 567 1.78 57.51 10.74
CA LEU A 567 3.00 57.25 9.95
C LEU A 567 4.42 57.35 10.59
N PHE A 568 5.32 56.51 10.04
CA PHE A 568 6.78 56.46 10.15
C PHE A 568 7.41 56.00 11.48
N ALA A 569 8.57 55.30 11.51
CA ALA A 569 9.25 54.47 10.50
C ALA A 569 10.45 53.71 11.12
N ASP A 570 10.72 52.52 10.58
CA ASP A 570 12.04 51.92 10.30
C ASP A 570 13.15 51.66 11.35
N GLU A 571 13.92 50.62 11.03
CA GLU A 571 15.31 50.29 11.40
C GLU A 571 15.71 50.02 12.88
N ALA A 572 15.65 48.72 13.23
CA ALA A 572 16.81 47.85 13.50
C ALA A 572 18.05 48.39 14.25
N GLY A 573 18.51 47.67 15.29
CA GLY A 573 19.88 47.85 15.80
C GLY A 573 20.24 47.23 17.16
N LEU A 574 20.57 45.94 17.17
CA LEU A 574 21.60 45.27 18.01
C LEU A 574 21.93 45.79 19.44
N ALA A 575 21.67 44.91 20.42
CA ALA A 575 22.59 44.43 21.46
C ALA A 575 23.17 45.38 22.56
N GLU A 576 22.98 44.90 23.81
CA GLU A 576 23.86 45.05 25.00
C GLU A 576 24.40 46.45 25.41
N THR A 577 24.03 46.93 26.61
CA THR A 577 24.93 46.86 27.80
C THR A 577 24.30 47.39 29.10
N GLN A 578 24.56 46.68 30.21
CA GLN A 578 24.87 47.12 31.59
C GLN A 578 24.08 48.28 32.27
N ALA A 579 23.51 47.99 33.44
CA ALA A 579 22.94 48.96 34.40
C ALA A 579 24.02 49.75 35.17
N PRO A 580 23.65 50.83 35.92
CA PRO A 580 23.35 50.61 37.35
C PRO A 580 22.27 51.52 38.01
N ASP A 581 21.72 51.02 39.12
CA ASP A 581 20.94 51.60 40.23
C ASP A 581 20.69 53.14 40.27
N SER A 582 19.50 53.63 40.66
CA SER A 582 19.01 53.53 42.06
C SER A 582 17.67 54.25 42.32
N LEU A 583 17.10 54.03 43.52
CA LEU A 583 16.02 54.77 44.22
C LEU A 583 14.54 54.30 44.12
N SER A 584 14.27 53.22 44.87
CA SER A 584 13.26 53.12 45.96
C SER A 584 11.74 53.21 45.70
N GLU A 585 11.11 52.03 45.83
CA GLU A 585 9.87 51.71 46.61
C GLU A 585 8.51 52.29 46.18
N PRO A 586 7.48 51.43 46.10
CA PRO A 586 6.59 51.27 47.27
C PRO A 586 6.25 49.81 47.68
N GLU A 587 5.91 49.67 48.97
CA GLU A 587 5.15 48.65 49.75
C GLU A 587 5.05 47.15 49.32
N PRO A 588 5.04 46.20 50.28
CA PRO A 588 5.22 44.76 50.00
C PRO A 588 3.94 43.97 49.67
N GLU A 589 4.09 42.98 48.79
CA GLU A 589 3.14 41.89 48.57
C GLU A 589 3.24 40.80 49.68
N PRO A 590 2.22 39.94 49.87
CA PRO A 590 2.21 38.91 50.92
C PRO A 590 3.23 37.78 50.66
N GLU A 591 3.73 37.18 51.74
CA GLU A 591 4.69 36.08 51.70
C GLU A 591 4.09 34.82 51.03
N PRO A 592 4.83 34.13 50.14
CA PRO A 592 4.43 32.82 49.60
C PRO A 592 4.52 31.73 50.68
N GLU A 593 3.74 30.66 50.51
CA GLU A 593 3.83 29.47 51.38
C GLU A 593 5.21 28.79 51.25
N PRO A 594 5.77 28.23 52.34
CA PRO A 594 7.09 27.62 52.31
C PRO A 594 7.11 26.33 51.48
N GLU A 595 8.14 26.18 50.65
CA GLU A 595 8.43 24.92 49.95
C GLU A 595 8.62 23.77 50.96
N PRO A 596 8.16 22.54 50.66
CA PRO A 596 8.43 21.39 51.50
C PRO A 596 9.93 21.08 51.49
N GLU A 597 10.51 20.78 52.66
CA GLU A 597 11.90 20.34 52.78
C GLU A 597 12.11 19.05 51.94
N PRO A 598 13.24 18.90 51.24
CA PRO A 598 13.54 17.67 50.50
C PRO A 598 13.67 16.50 51.48
N GLU A 599 13.02 15.37 51.15
CA GLU A 599 13.16 14.15 51.94
C GLU A 599 14.63 13.69 51.96
N PRO A 600 15.15 13.17 53.09
CA PRO A 600 16.52 12.70 53.17
C PRO A 600 16.73 11.49 52.26
N GLU A 601 17.84 11.49 51.51
CA GLU A 601 18.24 10.36 50.67
C GLU A 601 18.30 9.07 51.51
N PRO A 602 17.75 7.94 51.03
CA PRO A 602 17.86 6.66 51.73
C PRO A 602 19.33 6.23 51.81
N GLU A 603 19.76 5.72 52.97
CA GLU A 603 21.08 5.11 53.11
C GLU A 603 21.22 3.94 52.11
N PRO A 604 22.35 3.81 51.39
CA PRO A 604 22.53 2.73 50.43
C PRO A 604 22.51 1.38 51.16
N GLU A 605 21.74 0.42 50.61
CA GLU A 605 21.73 -0.95 51.12
C GLU A 605 23.14 -1.57 51.02
N PRO A 606 23.56 -2.41 51.99
CA PRO A 606 24.86 -3.05 51.95
C PRO A 606 24.96 -3.99 50.74
N GLU A 607 26.07 -3.89 50.00
CA GLU A 607 26.36 -4.76 48.86
C GLU A 607 26.27 -6.24 49.27
N PRO A 608 25.67 -7.13 48.45
CA PRO A 608 25.66 -8.55 48.72
C PRO A 608 27.10 -9.11 48.69
N GLU A 609 27.44 -9.98 49.64
CA GLU A 609 28.74 -10.66 49.63
C GLU A 609 28.92 -11.44 48.32
N PRO A 610 30.08 -11.32 47.62
CA PRO A 610 30.29 -12.00 46.35
C PRO A 610 30.29 -13.52 46.54
N GLU A 611 29.66 -14.23 45.61
CA GLU A 611 29.72 -15.69 45.56
C GLU A 611 31.19 -16.15 45.38
N PRO A 612 31.60 -17.27 46.00
CA PRO A 612 32.97 -17.74 45.90
C PRO A 612 33.31 -18.16 44.47
N GLU A 613 34.44 -17.66 43.96
CA GLU A 613 34.96 -18.00 42.63
C GLU A 613 35.08 -19.53 42.46
N PRO A 614 34.71 -20.09 41.28
CA PRO A 614 34.97 -21.49 40.99
C PRO A 614 36.49 -21.74 40.93
N GLU A 615 36.94 -22.88 41.47
CA GLU A 615 38.37 -23.24 41.46
C GLU A 615 38.90 -23.33 40.01
N PRO A 616 40.09 -22.78 39.71
CA PRO A 616 40.63 -22.78 38.36
C PRO A 616 40.94 -24.20 37.88
N GLU A 617 40.58 -24.50 36.64
CA GLU A 617 40.96 -25.76 35.98
C GLU A 617 42.49 -25.89 35.87
N PRO A 618 43.04 -27.11 35.98
CA PRO A 618 44.48 -27.32 35.96
C PRO A 618 45.09 -26.97 34.59
N GLU A 619 46.22 -26.27 34.59
CA GLU A 619 46.96 -25.88 33.39
C GLU A 619 47.27 -27.11 32.49
N PRO A 620 47.05 -27.03 31.16
CA PRO A 620 47.47 -28.10 30.25
C PRO A 620 49.01 -28.20 30.20
N GLU A 621 49.53 -29.43 30.14
CA GLU A 621 50.98 -29.65 30.03
C GLU A 621 51.54 -29.04 28.72
N PRO A 622 52.72 -28.40 28.76
CA PRO A 622 53.27 -27.73 27.58
C PRO A 622 53.68 -28.72 26.49
N GLU A 623 53.21 -28.47 25.26
CA GLU A 623 53.67 -29.21 24.08
C GLU A 623 55.17 -28.96 23.80
N PRO A 624 55.90 -29.95 23.25
CA PRO A 624 57.35 -29.87 23.11
C PRO A 624 57.79 -28.90 22.00
N GLU A 625 58.85 -28.13 22.27
CA GLU A 625 59.44 -27.17 21.33
C GLU A 625 59.86 -27.81 19.99
N PRO A 626 59.45 -27.26 18.83
CA PRO A 626 60.05 -27.62 17.55
C PRO A 626 61.46 -27.04 17.44
N VAL A 627 62.45 -27.91 17.24
CA VAL A 627 63.88 -27.54 17.19
C VAL A 627 64.20 -26.66 15.98
N LEU A 628 64.82 -25.52 16.22
CA LEU A 628 65.48 -24.70 15.20
C LEU A 628 66.93 -25.18 14.99
N GLU A 629 67.20 -25.94 13.92
CA GLU A 629 68.57 -26.18 13.45
C GLU A 629 69.01 -25.08 12.46
N GLU A 630 69.83 -24.18 13.00
CA GLU A 630 71.00 -23.51 12.38
C GLU A 630 70.90 -23.03 10.91
N VAL A 631 70.78 -21.71 10.74
CA VAL A 631 71.23 -20.99 9.54
C VAL A 631 72.53 -20.25 9.89
N GLU A 632 73.66 -20.66 9.33
CA GLU A 632 74.90 -19.87 9.31
C GLU A 632 75.26 -19.42 7.86
N GLU A 633 75.38 -18.11 7.71
CA GLU A 633 76.17 -17.40 6.68
C GLU A 633 77.69 -17.75 6.83
N PRO A 634 78.61 -17.53 5.85
CA PRO A 634 78.72 -16.24 5.14
C PRO A 634 79.41 -16.14 3.75
N GLU A 635 79.33 -14.91 3.21
CA GLU A 635 80.29 -14.17 2.34
C GLU A 635 80.89 -14.78 1.06
N VAL A 636 80.90 -13.98 -0.03
CA VAL A 636 82.09 -13.22 -0.51
C VAL A 636 81.74 -12.33 -1.74
N VAL A 637 82.39 -11.17 -1.83
CA VAL A 637 82.29 -10.11 -2.89
C VAL A 637 83.60 -10.00 -3.70
N PRO A 638 83.77 -9.14 -4.74
CA PRO A 638 82.87 -8.57 -5.76
C PRO A 638 83.47 -8.64 -7.21
N ALA A 639 82.88 -7.91 -8.19
CA ALA A 639 83.55 -6.93 -9.10
C ALA A 639 83.36 -7.04 -10.63
N ALA A 640 83.27 -5.84 -11.26
CA ALA A 640 83.65 -5.45 -12.64
C ALA A 640 82.86 -6.02 -13.86
N ASP A 641 82.92 -5.46 -15.08
CA ASP A 641 83.02 -4.07 -15.60
C ASP A 641 82.90 -4.11 -17.14
N SER A 642 82.46 -3.02 -17.80
CA SER A 642 82.43 -2.78 -19.27
C SER A 642 81.50 -3.70 -20.11
N ALA A 643 81.14 -3.41 -21.38
CA ALA A 643 81.57 -2.36 -22.32
C ALA A 643 80.46 -1.90 -23.31
N GLN A 644 80.76 -0.83 -24.07
CA GLN A 644 79.92 -0.15 -25.07
C GLN A 644 79.79 -0.90 -26.41
N VAL A 645 78.79 -0.55 -27.24
CA VAL A 645 78.93 -0.23 -28.69
C VAL A 645 77.83 0.78 -29.12
N GLU A 646 78.15 1.73 -30.01
CA GLU A 646 77.21 2.68 -30.66
C GLU A 646 77.10 2.42 -32.18
N ALA A 647 75.93 2.69 -32.79
CA ALA A 647 75.70 3.14 -34.19
C ALA A 647 74.16 3.22 -34.43
N THR A 648 73.44 4.28 -34.86
CA THR A 648 73.59 5.48 -35.74
C THR A 648 73.12 5.31 -37.19
N ALA A 649 72.16 6.18 -37.59
CA ALA A 649 71.82 6.60 -38.97
C ALA A 649 71.07 5.58 -39.88
N ASP A 650 70.25 5.95 -40.89
CA ASP A 650 69.79 7.30 -41.34
C ASP A 650 68.47 7.25 -42.18
N HIS A 651 67.93 8.43 -42.56
CA HIS A 651 67.15 8.83 -43.78
C HIS A 651 66.50 7.79 -44.75
N ALA A 652 65.45 8.05 -45.57
CA ALA A 652 64.48 9.14 -45.82
C ALA A 652 63.42 8.61 -46.86
N ASP A 653 62.11 8.94 -46.78
CA ASP A 653 61.35 9.93 -47.61
C ASP A 653 60.90 9.45 -49.03
N GLU A 654 60.05 10.25 -49.70
CA GLU A 654 59.43 10.13 -51.04
C GLU A 654 58.16 9.24 -51.22
N ALA A 655 57.42 9.52 -52.31
CA ALA A 655 56.00 9.15 -52.57
C ALA A 655 55.72 8.95 -54.08
N LEU A 656 54.44 9.02 -54.52
CA LEU A 656 53.92 8.87 -55.91
C LEU A 656 53.84 7.39 -56.40
N ALA A 657 52.99 6.99 -57.36
CA ALA A 657 51.70 7.50 -57.87
C ALA A 657 51.02 6.38 -58.71
N ASP A 658 49.81 6.66 -59.24
CA ASP A 658 49.02 5.97 -60.28
C ASP A 658 49.61 4.72 -60.99
N ASP A 659 48.78 3.68 -61.15
CA ASP A 659 48.28 3.35 -62.50
C ASP A 659 47.01 2.45 -62.48
N LEU A 660 46.19 2.58 -63.54
CA LEU A 660 45.09 1.67 -63.89
C LEU A 660 45.33 1.14 -65.31
N PRO A 661 44.94 -0.11 -65.59
CA PRO A 661 44.25 -0.33 -66.87
C PRO A 661 43.02 -1.25 -66.74
N ALA A 662 42.01 -0.96 -67.55
CA ALA A 662 40.82 -1.78 -67.71
C ALA A 662 40.99 -2.82 -68.83
N HIS A 663 40.13 -3.84 -68.83
CA HIS A 663 39.84 -4.66 -70.01
C HIS A 663 38.33 -5.00 -70.07
N GLU A 664 37.74 -4.83 -71.25
CA GLU A 664 36.36 -5.17 -71.57
C GLU A 664 36.27 -6.63 -72.09
N GLU A 665 35.12 -7.29 -71.88
CA GLU A 665 34.37 -8.01 -72.94
C GLU A 665 32.96 -8.40 -72.42
N ALA A 666 32.00 -8.70 -73.32
CA ALA A 666 30.58 -8.80 -72.97
C ALA A 666 29.74 -9.78 -73.84
N ALA A 667 28.69 -10.36 -73.23
CA ALA A 667 27.62 -11.19 -73.84
C ALA A 667 28.10 -12.54 -74.46
N PRO A 668 27.24 -13.57 -74.77
CA PRO A 668 25.76 -13.65 -74.90
C PRO A 668 25.08 -14.69 -73.94
N GLU A 669 23.76 -14.99 -73.87
CA GLU A 669 22.44 -14.41 -74.28
C GLU A 669 21.27 -15.24 -73.65
N VAL A 670 20.04 -14.69 -73.52
CA VAL A 670 18.68 -15.27 -73.83
C VAL A 670 18.28 -16.66 -73.22
N SER A 671 17.09 -16.94 -72.63
CA SER A 671 15.78 -16.24 -72.51
C SER A 671 14.82 -16.83 -71.43
N VAL A 672 13.99 -15.99 -70.80
CA VAL A 672 12.48 -15.96 -70.72
C VAL A 672 11.72 -17.31 -70.53
N PRO A 673 10.68 -17.46 -69.65
CA PRO A 673 9.73 -16.43 -69.18
C PRO A 673 9.65 -16.25 -67.63
N GLU A 674 9.10 -15.19 -67.01
CA GLU A 674 7.86 -14.37 -67.27
C GLU A 674 6.56 -15.17 -67.06
N GLU A 675 5.43 -14.65 -66.55
CA GLU A 675 5.05 -13.44 -65.78
C GLU A 675 3.75 -13.85 -65.02
N VAL A 676 3.17 -13.19 -64.00
CA VAL A 676 2.49 -11.88 -63.95
C VAL A 676 2.13 -11.57 -62.47
N ALA A 677 2.25 -10.31 -62.06
CA ALA A 677 1.42 -9.66 -61.01
C ALA A 677 0.71 -8.46 -61.70
N PRO A 678 -0.42 -7.86 -61.22
CA PRO A 678 -0.43 -7.12 -59.93
C PRO A 678 -1.81 -6.94 -59.20
N GLU A 679 -1.74 -6.33 -58.00
CA GLU A 679 -2.56 -5.22 -57.38
C GLU A 679 -4.09 -4.98 -57.56
N VAL A 680 -4.57 -4.03 -56.71
CA VAL A 680 -5.79 -3.18 -56.75
C VAL A 680 -7.07 -3.77 -56.08
N ILE A 681 -7.37 -3.49 -54.79
CA ILE A 681 -7.96 -2.26 -54.17
C ILE A 681 -9.46 -2.02 -54.51
N GLU A 682 -10.25 -1.82 -53.44
CA GLU A 682 -11.56 -1.12 -53.30
C GLU A 682 -12.96 -1.76 -53.57
N GLU A 683 -13.87 -1.31 -52.68
CA GLU A 683 -15.35 -1.12 -52.73
C GLU A 683 -16.42 -2.23 -52.94
N ALA A 684 -17.33 -2.27 -51.94
CA ALA A 684 -18.81 -2.22 -52.02
C ALA A 684 -19.70 -3.43 -52.44
N SER A 685 -20.57 -3.80 -51.48
CA SER A 685 -22.01 -4.14 -51.59
C SER A 685 -22.57 -5.22 -52.56
N ALA A 686 -23.02 -6.32 -51.94
CA ALA A 686 -24.41 -6.87 -51.96
C ALA A 686 -25.05 -7.51 -53.23
N GLU A 687 -26.20 -8.17 -52.98
CA GLU A 687 -27.23 -8.73 -53.90
C GLU A 687 -26.89 -9.99 -54.74
N ALA A 688 -27.83 -10.88 -55.12
CA ALA A 688 -29.18 -11.23 -54.60
C ALA A 688 -29.70 -12.53 -55.28
N ARG A 689 -30.73 -13.19 -54.69
CA ARG A 689 -31.72 -14.16 -55.26
C ARG A 689 -32.44 -14.94 -54.14
N ASP A 690 -33.72 -15.31 -54.19
CA ASP A 690 -34.84 -14.90 -55.06
C ASP A 690 -36.19 -15.32 -54.41
N GLU A 691 -37.32 -14.73 -54.85
CA GLU A 691 -38.76 -15.06 -54.57
C GLU A 691 -39.19 -15.29 -53.09
N THR A 692 -40.27 -14.72 -52.51
CA THR A 692 -41.66 -14.53 -52.99
C THR A 692 -42.44 -13.43 -52.23
N HIS A 693 -43.43 -12.80 -52.87
CA HIS A 693 -44.48 -11.95 -52.26
C HIS A 693 -45.83 -12.71 -52.13
N PRO A 694 -46.81 -12.32 -51.28
CA PRO A 694 -47.48 -10.98 -51.22
C PRO A 694 -47.77 -10.49 -49.77
N ALA A 695 -48.71 -9.57 -49.47
CA ALA A 695 -48.91 -8.15 -49.88
C ALA A 695 -50.10 -7.53 -49.09
N ALA A 696 -50.29 -6.19 -49.17
CA ALA A 696 -51.40 -5.37 -48.60
C ALA A 696 -51.45 -5.23 -47.05
N GLU A 697 -52.01 -4.17 -46.43
CA GLU A 697 -52.34 -2.76 -46.84
C GLU A 697 -52.76 -1.98 -45.56
N ALA A 698 -52.42 -0.67 -45.44
CA ALA A 698 -52.97 0.31 -44.45
C ALA A 698 -52.75 -0.01 -42.93
N GLU A 699 -53.04 0.83 -41.92
CA GLU A 699 -53.04 2.31 -41.70
C GLU A 699 -52.96 2.56 -40.16
N ASP A 700 -52.60 3.79 -39.76
CA ASP A 700 -52.84 4.50 -38.48
C ASP A 700 -52.44 3.99 -37.05
N GLU A 701 -51.88 4.97 -36.33
CA GLU A 701 -51.86 5.36 -34.91
C GLU A 701 -52.30 4.45 -33.71
N VAL A 702 -51.42 4.46 -32.70
CA VAL A 702 -51.66 4.72 -31.25
C VAL A 702 -52.82 4.05 -30.50
N THR A 703 -52.46 3.18 -29.54
CA THR A 703 -53.07 3.14 -28.19
C THR A 703 -52.04 2.75 -27.13
N GLU A 704 -52.00 3.44 -25.99
CA GLU A 704 -51.45 2.89 -24.75
C GLU A 704 -52.40 1.83 -24.16
N ASP A 705 -51.88 0.82 -23.46
CA ASP A 705 -52.62 0.15 -22.38
C ASP A 705 -51.64 -0.48 -21.37
N VAL A 706 -52.00 -0.49 -20.08
CA VAL A 706 -51.10 -0.82 -18.96
C VAL A 706 -51.62 -2.00 -18.15
N ALA A 707 -51.21 -3.23 -18.51
CA ALA A 707 -51.22 -4.38 -17.60
C ALA A 707 -50.43 -5.59 -18.12
N ALA A 708 -49.29 -5.92 -17.48
CA ALA A 708 -48.96 -7.24 -16.94
C ALA A 708 -47.46 -7.38 -16.64
N VAL A 709 -47.07 -7.39 -15.36
CA VAL A 709 -45.76 -7.95 -14.98
C VAL A 709 -45.86 -9.46 -15.11
N ALA A 710 -45.28 -10.02 -16.16
CA ALA A 710 -45.05 -11.45 -16.25
C ALA A 710 -44.09 -11.88 -15.14
N PRO A 711 -44.34 -12.99 -14.43
CA PRO A 711 -43.38 -13.48 -13.44
C PRO A 711 -42.09 -13.86 -14.15
N ILE A 712 -40.96 -13.35 -13.66
CA ILE A 712 -39.63 -13.79 -14.11
C ILE A 712 -39.53 -15.26 -13.77
N THR A 713 -39.56 -16.11 -14.80
CA THR A 713 -39.32 -17.54 -14.65
C THR A 713 -37.91 -17.76 -14.12
N ALA A 714 -37.77 -18.59 -13.09
CA ALA A 714 -36.47 -19.00 -12.59
C ALA A 714 -35.62 -19.58 -13.74
N PRO A 715 -34.29 -19.38 -13.72
CA PRO A 715 -33.41 -20.06 -14.68
C PRO A 715 -33.61 -21.58 -14.57
N GLU A 716 -33.60 -22.27 -15.71
CA GLU A 716 -33.80 -23.72 -15.73
C GLU A 716 -32.74 -24.41 -14.86
N GLU A 717 -33.19 -25.12 -13.83
CA GLU A 717 -32.32 -25.98 -13.03
C GLU A 717 -31.83 -27.12 -13.92
N ALA A 718 -30.57 -27.03 -14.37
CA ALA A 718 -29.90 -28.16 -15.00
C ALA A 718 -29.81 -29.30 -13.98
N GLU A 719 -30.55 -30.39 -14.20
CA GLU A 719 -30.54 -31.58 -13.35
C GLU A 719 -29.12 -32.18 -13.33
N VAL A 720 -28.34 -31.85 -12.30
CA VAL A 720 -27.04 -32.46 -12.06
C VAL A 720 -27.28 -33.89 -11.57
N GLU A 721 -26.95 -34.88 -12.40
CA GLU A 721 -26.99 -36.28 -11.98
C GLU A 721 -26.10 -36.47 -10.73
N PRO A 722 -26.58 -37.16 -9.68
CA PRO A 722 -25.83 -37.33 -8.45
C PRO A 722 -24.57 -38.16 -8.71
N LEU A 723 -23.41 -37.52 -8.59
CA LEU A 723 -22.09 -38.14 -8.71
C LEU A 723 -21.99 -39.33 -7.74
N GLU A 724 -21.44 -40.46 -8.21
CA GLU A 724 -21.16 -41.59 -7.33
C GLU A 724 -20.12 -41.19 -6.27
N PRO A 725 -20.30 -41.60 -4.99
CA PRO A 725 -19.42 -41.18 -3.91
C PRO A 725 -18.01 -41.73 -4.11
N ARG A 726 -17.04 -40.82 -4.28
CA ARG A 726 -15.61 -41.09 -4.46
C ARG A 726 -14.79 -40.67 -3.23
N PRO A 727 -13.60 -41.25 -2.99
CA PRO A 727 -12.68 -40.73 -1.99
C PRO A 727 -12.16 -39.33 -2.35
N LEU A 728 -11.66 -38.61 -1.34
CA LEU A 728 -11.01 -37.31 -1.53
C LEU A 728 -9.88 -37.41 -2.56
N TRP A 729 -9.05 -38.46 -2.47
CA TRP A 729 -8.12 -38.85 -3.53
C TRP A 729 -8.06 -40.36 -3.72
N TRP A 730 -7.79 -40.80 -4.93
CA TRP A 730 -7.16 -42.09 -5.18
C TRP A 730 -5.64 -41.90 -5.13
N LEU A 731 -4.89 -42.87 -4.60
CA LEU A 731 -3.42 -42.78 -4.56
C LEU A 731 -2.80 -42.56 -5.96
N ARG A 732 -3.41 -43.10 -7.03
CA ARG A 732 -3.05 -42.80 -8.42
C ARG A 732 -3.13 -41.31 -8.76
N GLU A 733 -4.18 -40.61 -8.34
CA GLU A 733 -4.34 -39.18 -8.60
C GLU A 733 -3.26 -38.36 -7.86
N MET A 734 -2.86 -38.80 -6.66
CA MET A 734 -1.77 -38.15 -5.91
C MET A 734 -0.41 -38.36 -6.58
N ILE A 735 -0.15 -39.57 -7.10
CA ILE A 735 1.05 -39.86 -7.91
C ILE A 735 1.08 -38.97 -9.17
N GLU A 736 -0.04 -38.84 -9.87
CA GLU A 736 -0.14 -38.04 -11.10
C GLU A 736 0.02 -36.54 -10.83
N ALA A 737 -0.56 -36.03 -9.74
CA ALA A 737 -0.42 -34.62 -9.33
C ALA A 737 1.01 -34.26 -8.89
N THR A 738 1.68 -35.14 -8.13
CA THR A 738 2.98 -34.84 -7.49
C THR A 738 4.21 -35.33 -8.28
N GLY A 739 4.02 -36.16 -9.31
CA GLY A 739 5.09 -36.89 -9.98
C GLY A 739 5.80 -37.94 -9.10
N GLY A 740 5.32 -38.18 -7.88
CA GLY A 740 5.98 -39.02 -6.87
C GLY A 740 5.96 -40.51 -7.18
N ARG A 741 6.81 -41.27 -6.49
CA ARG A 741 6.95 -42.74 -6.66
C ARG A 741 6.59 -43.50 -5.39
N CYS A 742 5.83 -44.58 -5.49
CA CYS A 742 5.49 -45.39 -4.31
C CYS A 742 6.64 -46.31 -3.85
N VAL A 743 6.77 -46.46 -2.52
CA VAL A 743 7.61 -47.47 -1.85
C VAL A 743 6.77 -48.18 -0.78
N GLY A 744 6.97 -49.49 -0.60
CA GLY A 744 6.20 -50.33 0.33
C GLY A 744 4.75 -50.62 -0.07
N ILE A 745 4.25 -50.02 -1.16
CA ILE A 745 2.89 -50.21 -1.68
C ILE A 745 2.94 -51.10 -2.94
N PRO A 746 2.28 -52.28 -2.95
CA PRO A 746 2.18 -53.12 -4.14
C PRO A 746 1.46 -52.42 -5.29
N ALA A 747 1.96 -52.60 -6.53
CA ALA A 747 1.38 -51.95 -7.71
C ALA A 747 -0.11 -52.29 -7.97
N ALA A 748 -0.60 -53.42 -7.47
CA ALA A 748 -2.00 -53.81 -7.55
C ALA A 748 -2.91 -53.12 -6.51
N GLU A 749 -2.35 -52.42 -5.51
CA GLU A 749 -3.09 -51.65 -4.52
C GLU A 749 -3.21 -50.16 -4.90
N ILE A 750 -2.32 -49.63 -5.75
CA ILE A 750 -2.28 -48.20 -6.10
C ILE A 750 -3.62 -47.68 -6.67
N ASP A 751 -4.27 -48.49 -7.49
CA ASP A 751 -5.53 -48.12 -8.17
C ASP A 751 -6.76 -48.23 -7.25
N GLY A 752 -6.64 -48.94 -6.12
CA GLY A 752 -7.71 -49.15 -5.14
C GLY A 752 -7.41 -48.59 -3.75
N THR A 753 -6.33 -47.82 -3.59
CA THR A 753 -6.01 -47.15 -2.33
C THR A 753 -6.76 -45.83 -2.29
N GLU A 754 -7.88 -45.85 -1.58
CA GLU A 754 -8.64 -44.66 -1.17
C GLU A 754 -7.85 -43.85 -0.14
N ILE A 755 -7.88 -42.53 -0.27
CA ILE A 755 -7.31 -41.57 0.68
C ILE A 755 -8.45 -40.69 1.17
N GLY A 756 -8.76 -40.78 2.47
CA GLY A 756 -9.89 -40.08 3.09
C GLY A 756 -9.64 -38.59 3.33
N GLY A 757 -8.43 -38.27 3.79
CA GLY A 757 -7.97 -36.92 4.09
C GLY A 757 -6.46 -36.76 3.91
N ILE A 758 -5.95 -35.59 4.27
CA ILE A 758 -4.52 -35.24 4.20
C ILE A 758 -4.14 -34.51 5.48
N SER A 759 -3.10 -34.92 6.21
CA SER A 759 -2.65 -34.24 7.43
C SER A 759 -1.16 -33.91 7.43
N ILE A 760 -0.82 -32.77 8.05
CA ILE A 760 0.56 -32.31 8.34
C ILE A 760 0.90 -32.45 9.83
N ASP A 761 -0.03 -32.97 10.64
CA ASP A 761 0.12 -33.15 12.09
C ASP A 761 -0.42 -34.53 12.48
N SER A 762 0.49 -35.44 12.86
CA SER A 762 0.19 -36.82 13.21
C SER A 762 -0.73 -36.97 14.42
N ARG A 763 -0.94 -35.91 15.21
CA ARG A 763 -1.87 -35.87 16.36
C ARG A 763 -3.31 -35.61 15.93
N THR A 764 -3.52 -35.16 14.70
CA THR A 764 -4.83 -34.83 14.10
C THR A 764 -5.14 -35.66 12.84
N LEU A 765 -4.34 -36.70 12.60
CA LEU A 765 -4.50 -37.62 11.49
C LEU A 765 -5.59 -38.66 11.80
N GLU A 766 -6.47 -38.93 10.83
CA GLU A 766 -7.47 -39.99 10.91
C GLU A 766 -7.03 -41.25 10.11
N PRO A 767 -7.46 -42.46 10.50
CA PRO A 767 -7.10 -43.68 9.76
C PRO A 767 -7.63 -43.66 8.32
N GLY A 768 -6.72 -43.77 7.34
CA GLY A 768 -7.03 -43.59 5.91
C GLY A 768 -6.54 -42.27 5.31
N ASP A 769 -6.00 -41.35 6.11
CA ASP A 769 -5.35 -40.14 5.61
C ASP A 769 -4.01 -40.41 4.91
N ALA A 770 -3.62 -39.49 4.02
CA ALA A 770 -2.22 -39.29 3.67
C ALA A 770 -1.54 -38.36 4.70
N PHE A 771 -0.38 -38.73 5.23
CA PHE A 771 0.45 -37.84 6.03
C PHE A 771 1.47 -37.12 5.13
N VAL A 772 1.73 -35.83 5.33
CA VAL A 772 2.72 -35.07 4.55
C VAL A 772 3.85 -34.60 5.47
N ALA A 773 5.05 -35.12 5.26
CA ALA A 773 6.23 -34.86 6.07
C ALA A 773 6.90 -33.51 5.70
N ILE A 774 6.20 -32.40 5.93
CA ILE A 774 6.72 -31.05 5.68
C ILE A 774 7.83 -30.74 6.69
N LEU A 775 8.96 -30.21 6.22
CA LEU A 775 9.98 -29.58 7.06
C LEU A 775 9.51 -28.16 7.43
N GLY A 776 9.48 -27.83 8.73
CA GLY A 776 9.14 -26.48 9.21
C GLY A 776 10.04 -26.02 10.35
N ASP A 777 10.02 -24.72 10.64
CA ASP A 777 11.00 -23.92 11.42
C ASP A 777 11.32 -24.39 12.86
N ARG A 778 10.73 -25.50 13.33
CA ARG A 778 10.97 -26.10 14.66
C ARG A 778 10.96 -27.62 14.68
N PHE A 779 10.42 -28.27 13.64
CA PHE A 779 10.10 -29.69 13.63
C PHE A 779 10.13 -30.20 12.19
N ASP A 780 10.82 -31.32 11.98
CA ASP A 780 10.76 -32.06 10.73
C ASP A 780 9.57 -33.03 10.75
N GLY A 781 8.70 -32.95 9.75
CA GLY A 781 7.59 -33.89 9.58
C GLY A 781 8.05 -35.34 9.47
N HIS A 782 9.27 -35.62 9.01
CA HIS A 782 9.80 -36.97 8.86
C HIS A 782 9.92 -37.72 10.20
N ASP A 783 10.23 -37.03 11.30
CA ASP A 783 10.29 -37.61 12.65
C ASP A 783 8.96 -38.23 13.09
N PHE A 784 7.84 -37.72 12.55
CA PHE A 784 6.47 -38.12 12.91
C PHE A 784 5.88 -39.17 11.97
N VAL A 785 6.56 -39.54 10.88
CA VAL A 785 6.09 -40.50 9.88
C VAL A 785 5.79 -41.87 10.50
N ALA A 786 6.64 -42.35 11.42
CA ALA A 786 6.41 -43.61 12.13
C ALA A 786 5.15 -43.56 13.02
N ALA A 787 4.87 -42.41 13.65
CA ALA A 787 3.67 -42.20 14.44
C ALA A 787 2.42 -42.08 13.57
N ALA A 788 2.50 -41.40 12.41
CA ALA A 788 1.41 -41.28 11.45
C ALA A 788 1.01 -42.64 10.85
N LEU A 789 1.99 -43.46 10.44
CA LEU A 789 1.72 -44.83 9.97
C LEU A 789 1.13 -45.70 11.09
N ALA A 790 1.60 -45.58 12.33
CA ALA A 790 1.03 -46.29 13.48
C ALA A 790 -0.38 -45.82 13.86
N ALA A 791 -0.74 -44.56 13.56
CA ALA A 791 -2.09 -44.01 13.69
C ALA A 791 -3.04 -44.43 12.56
N GLY A 792 -2.53 -45.06 11.49
CA GLY A 792 -3.32 -45.60 10.39
C GLY A 792 -3.30 -44.79 9.10
N ALA A 793 -2.28 -43.95 8.88
CA ALA A 793 -2.08 -43.28 7.59
C ALA A 793 -1.99 -44.31 6.43
N ALA A 794 -2.75 -44.09 5.35
CA ALA A 794 -2.75 -44.96 4.17
C ALA A 794 -1.43 -44.88 3.38
N VAL A 795 -0.81 -43.69 3.42
CA VAL A 795 0.51 -43.38 2.84
C VAL A 795 1.13 -42.20 3.59
N ALA A 796 2.46 -42.14 3.66
CA ALA A 796 3.20 -40.93 4.03
C ALA A 796 3.92 -40.34 2.80
N ILE A 797 3.70 -39.07 2.50
CA ILE A 797 4.43 -38.29 1.51
C ILE A 797 5.73 -37.82 2.16
N VAL A 798 6.87 -38.22 1.60
CA VAL A 798 8.22 -38.04 2.19
C VAL A 798 9.25 -37.67 1.13
N ALA A 799 10.30 -36.97 1.54
CA ALA A 799 11.40 -36.59 0.67
C ALA A 799 12.29 -37.80 0.30
N GLU A 800 12.85 -37.78 -0.92
CA GLU A 800 13.69 -38.86 -1.48
C GLU A 800 14.97 -39.11 -0.68
N ASP A 801 15.62 -38.06 -0.18
CA ASP A 801 16.82 -38.12 0.65
C ASP A 801 16.56 -38.74 2.03
N ARG A 802 15.38 -38.46 2.62
CA ARG A 802 14.98 -38.95 3.95
C ARG A 802 14.39 -40.35 3.95
N LEU A 803 14.14 -40.94 2.78
CA LEU A 803 13.67 -42.32 2.65
C LEU A 803 14.60 -43.34 3.34
N GLY A 804 15.91 -43.05 3.43
CA GLY A 804 16.90 -43.91 4.06
C GLY A 804 16.80 -44.00 5.59
N ASP A 805 16.20 -42.99 6.24
CA ASP A 805 16.01 -42.93 7.70
C ASP A 805 14.75 -43.67 8.17
N LEU A 806 13.85 -43.99 7.24
CA LEU A 806 12.50 -44.48 7.50
C LEU A 806 12.40 -46.01 7.55
N ALA A 807 11.31 -46.50 8.15
CA ALA A 807 11.08 -47.94 8.33
C ALA A 807 10.88 -48.65 6.97
N PRO A 808 11.65 -49.70 6.62
CA PRO A 808 11.63 -50.31 5.29
C PRO A 808 10.35 -51.07 4.93
N ASP A 809 9.42 -51.23 5.89
CA ASP A 809 8.09 -51.81 5.75
C ASP A 809 6.94 -50.78 5.76
N GLY A 810 7.25 -49.47 5.83
CA GLY A 810 6.27 -48.39 5.74
C GLY A 810 5.74 -48.15 4.31
N ARG A 811 4.62 -47.41 4.22
CA ARG A 811 3.93 -47.09 2.96
C ARG A 811 4.19 -45.64 2.57
N TYR A 812 4.94 -45.42 1.49
CA TYR A 812 5.45 -44.09 1.12
C TYR A 812 5.05 -43.65 -0.29
N LEU A 813 4.80 -42.36 -0.44
CA LEU A 813 4.82 -41.64 -1.71
C LEU A 813 6.05 -40.71 -1.68
N VAL A 814 7.09 -41.08 -2.40
CA VAL A 814 8.40 -40.43 -2.35
C VAL A 814 8.44 -39.33 -3.41
N VAL A 815 8.80 -38.12 -2.99
CA VAL A 815 8.81 -36.88 -3.80
C VAL A 815 10.13 -36.13 -3.60
N ALA A 816 10.39 -35.09 -4.40
CA ALA A 816 11.55 -34.21 -4.20
C ALA A 816 11.37 -33.31 -2.96
N ASP A 817 10.20 -32.70 -2.80
CA ASP A 817 9.81 -31.88 -1.66
C ASP A 817 8.34 -32.16 -1.27
N PRO A 818 8.04 -32.59 -0.02
CA PRO A 818 6.68 -32.76 0.48
C PRO A 818 5.84 -31.47 0.49
N LEU A 819 6.45 -30.27 0.53
CA LEU A 819 5.71 -29.00 0.49
C LEU A 819 5.28 -28.63 -0.94
N GLU A 820 6.15 -28.67 -1.95
CA GLU A 820 5.70 -28.54 -3.35
C GLU A 820 4.73 -29.67 -3.74
N ALA A 821 4.92 -30.90 -3.26
CA ALA A 821 3.93 -31.96 -3.46
C ALA A 821 2.55 -31.60 -2.89
N LEU A 822 2.48 -30.91 -1.75
CA LEU A 822 1.22 -30.38 -1.20
C LEU A 822 0.67 -29.20 -2.02
N ARG A 823 1.55 -28.34 -2.57
CA ARG A 823 1.17 -27.25 -3.47
C ARG A 823 0.60 -27.79 -4.79
N ASP A 824 1.17 -28.86 -5.33
CA ASP A 824 0.67 -29.56 -6.52
C ASP A 824 -0.65 -30.29 -6.28
N LEU A 825 -0.82 -30.95 -5.13
CA LEU A 825 -2.13 -31.46 -4.70
C LEU A 825 -3.16 -30.33 -4.58
N GLY A 826 -2.76 -29.14 -4.12
CA GLY A 826 -3.61 -27.95 -4.10
C GLY A 826 -3.99 -27.44 -5.50
N ARG A 827 -3.00 -27.32 -6.41
CA ARG A 827 -3.20 -26.96 -7.83
C ARG A 827 -4.13 -27.95 -8.53
N ALA A 828 -3.91 -29.25 -8.36
CA ALA A 828 -4.73 -30.32 -8.92
C ALA A 828 -6.15 -30.36 -8.32
N ALA A 829 -6.30 -30.13 -7.00
CA ALA A 829 -7.61 -30.01 -6.36
C ALA A 829 -8.41 -28.82 -6.89
N ARG A 830 -7.76 -27.68 -7.17
CA ARG A 830 -8.43 -26.54 -7.79
C ARG A 830 -8.85 -26.83 -9.22
N ALA A 831 -7.99 -27.50 -10.00
CA ALA A 831 -8.23 -27.81 -11.41
C ALA A 831 -9.35 -28.83 -11.63
N ARG A 832 -9.51 -29.82 -10.73
CA ARG A 832 -10.58 -30.84 -10.80
C ARG A 832 -11.93 -30.39 -10.23
N SER A 833 -12.02 -29.20 -9.64
CA SER A 833 -13.19 -28.76 -8.86
C SER A 833 -14.03 -27.72 -9.60
N HIS A 834 -15.36 -27.90 -9.54
CA HIS A 834 -16.36 -26.95 -10.05
C HIS A 834 -16.85 -25.96 -8.97
N ALA A 835 -16.20 -25.91 -7.80
CA ALA A 835 -16.60 -25.05 -6.69
C ALA A 835 -16.62 -23.55 -7.07
N ARG A 836 -17.67 -22.85 -6.65
CA ARG A 836 -17.71 -21.38 -6.62
C ARG A 836 -16.91 -20.91 -5.41
N ILE A 837 -15.76 -20.29 -5.64
CA ILE A 837 -14.74 -20.04 -4.62
C ILE A 837 -14.66 -18.57 -4.19
N VAL A 838 -14.53 -18.35 -2.89
CA VAL A 838 -14.24 -17.04 -2.27
C VAL A 838 -12.91 -17.07 -1.50
N ALA A 839 -12.11 -16.03 -1.68
CA ALA A 839 -10.89 -15.78 -0.91
C ALA A 839 -11.08 -14.54 0.00
N VAL A 840 -10.50 -14.57 1.20
CA VAL A 840 -10.66 -13.50 2.21
C VAL A 840 -9.29 -13.08 2.74
N THR A 841 -8.96 -11.79 2.61
CA THR A 841 -7.84 -11.17 3.33
C THR A 841 -8.26 -9.88 4.04
N GLY A 842 -7.29 -9.22 4.67
CA GLY A 842 -7.47 -8.05 5.52
C GLY A 842 -6.47 -8.02 6.69
N SER A 843 -6.46 -6.92 7.43
CA SER A 843 -5.73 -6.82 8.70
C SER A 843 -6.50 -7.52 9.84
N VAL A 844 -7.81 -7.27 9.95
CA VAL A 844 -8.70 -7.80 11.01
C VAL A 844 -9.96 -8.43 10.38
N GLY A 845 -10.64 -9.35 11.07
CA GLY A 845 -11.94 -9.91 10.64
C GLY A 845 -11.89 -11.14 9.72
N LYS A 846 -10.73 -11.45 9.12
CA LYS A 846 -10.50 -12.58 8.19
C LYS A 846 -11.18 -13.90 8.62
N THR A 847 -10.76 -14.48 9.74
CA THR A 847 -11.25 -15.79 10.21
C THR A 847 -12.75 -15.78 10.51
N SER A 848 -13.26 -14.73 11.17
CA SER A 848 -14.70 -14.59 11.46
C SER A 848 -15.53 -14.52 10.18
N THR A 849 -15.03 -13.83 9.15
CA THR A 849 -15.68 -13.76 7.82
C THR A 849 -15.66 -15.13 7.13
N LYS A 850 -14.53 -15.86 7.20
CA LYS A 850 -14.40 -17.23 6.69
C LYS A 850 -15.35 -18.21 7.39
N ASP A 851 -15.50 -18.12 8.72
CA ASP A 851 -16.42 -18.94 9.51
C ASP A 851 -17.90 -18.60 9.20
N MET A 852 -18.23 -17.30 9.06
CA MET A 852 -19.56 -16.85 8.65
C MET A 852 -19.93 -17.30 7.23
N LEU A 853 -19.00 -17.22 6.27
CA LEU A 853 -19.19 -17.72 4.90
C LEU A 853 -19.50 -19.22 4.89
N ALA A 854 -18.79 -20.01 5.71
CA ALA A 854 -18.99 -21.46 5.76
C ALA A 854 -20.39 -21.82 6.28
N LEU A 855 -20.83 -21.12 7.33
CA LEU A 855 -22.16 -21.26 7.92
C LEU A 855 -23.27 -20.77 6.97
N ALA A 856 -23.05 -19.65 6.26
CA ALA A 856 -24.03 -19.04 5.37
C ALA A 856 -24.21 -19.79 4.04
N LEU A 857 -23.16 -20.42 3.51
CA LEU A 857 -23.21 -21.16 2.23
C LEU A 857 -23.64 -22.62 2.40
N ALA A 858 -23.44 -23.25 3.56
CA ALA A 858 -23.78 -24.64 3.81
C ALA A 858 -25.24 -25.04 3.47
N PRO A 859 -26.29 -24.23 3.74
CA PRO A 859 -27.67 -24.53 3.30
C PRO A 859 -27.85 -24.55 1.78
N SER A 860 -26.99 -23.84 1.04
CA SER A 860 -27.03 -23.76 -0.43
C SER A 860 -26.27 -24.90 -1.11
N GLY A 861 -25.46 -25.67 -0.37
CA GLY A 861 -24.73 -26.82 -0.87
C GLY A 861 -23.45 -27.12 -0.11
N GLN A 862 -22.82 -28.26 -0.45
CA GLN A 862 -21.59 -28.72 0.18
C GLN A 862 -20.50 -27.64 0.10
N THR A 863 -20.07 -27.17 1.25
CA THR A 863 -19.18 -26.01 1.41
C THR A 863 -17.89 -26.46 2.08
N HIS A 864 -16.76 -26.15 1.46
CA HIS A 864 -15.43 -26.48 1.95
C HIS A 864 -14.70 -25.24 2.50
N ALA A 865 -14.01 -25.37 3.63
CA ALA A 865 -13.31 -24.26 4.28
C ALA A 865 -12.14 -24.74 5.13
N ALA A 866 -11.21 -23.83 5.44
CA ALA A 866 -10.13 -24.11 6.38
C ALA A 866 -10.65 -24.39 7.81
N VAL A 867 -10.34 -25.58 8.34
CA VAL A 867 -10.75 -26.06 9.68
C VAL A 867 -10.13 -25.24 10.83
N SER A 868 -9.03 -24.52 10.54
CA SER A 868 -8.31 -23.66 11.48
C SER A 868 -7.84 -22.38 10.77
N SER A 869 -7.00 -21.58 11.41
CA SER A 869 -6.37 -20.36 10.85
C SER A 869 -5.26 -20.69 9.82
N PHE A 870 -5.52 -21.63 8.92
CA PHE A 870 -4.60 -22.11 7.89
C PHE A 870 -4.55 -21.15 6.69
N ASN A 871 -3.93 -19.99 6.91
CA ASN A 871 -3.94 -18.85 5.98
C ASN A 871 -2.56 -18.51 5.37
N ASN A 872 -1.56 -19.38 5.56
CA ASN A 872 -0.17 -19.21 5.11
C ASN A 872 0.21 -20.19 3.97
N HIS A 873 1.51 -20.21 3.62
CA HIS A 873 2.09 -20.98 2.52
C HIS A 873 2.14 -22.51 2.72
N TRP A 874 1.71 -23.04 3.88
CA TRP A 874 1.36 -24.46 4.08
C TRP A 874 -0.16 -24.66 4.14
N GLY A 875 -0.86 -23.76 4.85
CA GLY A 875 -2.27 -23.89 5.19
C GLY A 875 -3.23 -23.71 4.01
N VAL A 876 -2.94 -22.79 3.08
CA VAL A 876 -3.76 -22.61 1.87
C VAL A 876 -3.64 -23.82 0.93
N PRO A 877 -2.44 -24.32 0.58
CA PRO A 877 -2.26 -25.60 -0.11
C PRO A 877 -2.97 -26.78 0.57
N LEU A 878 -2.83 -26.93 1.91
CA LEU A 878 -3.51 -28.00 2.66
C LEU A 878 -5.03 -27.88 2.55
N THR A 879 -5.57 -26.66 2.62
CA THR A 879 -7.02 -26.43 2.49
C THR A 879 -7.49 -26.78 1.08
N LEU A 880 -6.75 -26.41 0.03
CA LEU A 880 -7.08 -26.79 -1.35
C LEU A 880 -7.02 -28.31 -1.54
N ALA A 881 -5.93 -28.95 -1.13
CA ALA A 881 -5.74 -30.40 -1.27
C ALA A 881 -6.79 -31.23 -0.49
N ARG A 882 -7.37 -30.65 0.57
CA ARG A 882 -8.51 -31.22 1.33
C ARG A 882 -9.88 -31.02 0.68
N MET A 883 -10.00 -30.34 -0.47
CA MET A 883 -11.28 -30.02 -1.10
C MET A 883 -11.87 -31.22 -1.88
N PRO A 884 -13.11 -31.65 -1.55
CA PRO A 884 -13.85 -32.63 -2.35
C PRO A 884 -14.15 -32.12 -3.76
N VAL A 885 -14.37 -33.03 -4.71
CA VAL A 885 -14.75 -32.69 -6.09
C VAL A 885 -16.19 -32.17 -6.16
N GLU A 886 -17.01 -32.67 -5.24
CA GLU A 886 -18.45 -32.44 -5.07
C GLU A 886 -18.77 -31.12 -4.34
N ALA A 887 -17.74 -30.42 -3.82
CA ALA A 887 -17.90 -29.16 -3.13
C ALA A 887 -18.48 -28.08 -4.08
N ARG A 888 -19.68 -27.60 -3.77
CA ARG A 888 -20.32 -26.49 -4.50
C ARG A 888 -19.64 -25.16 -4.20
N TYR A 889 -19.11 -24.99 -2.99
CA TYR A 889 -18.44 -23.77 -2.54
C TYR A 889 -17.10 -24.05 -1.87
N GLY A 890 -16.13 -23.15 -2.02
CA GLY A 890 -14.82 -23.23 -1.35
C GLY A 890 -14.40 -21.87 -0.77
N ILE A 891 -13.92 -21.86 0.47
CA ILE A 891 -13.64 -20.64 1.24
C ILE A 891 -12.21 -20.67 1.78
N PHE A 892 -11.40 -19.68 1.38
CA PHE A 892 -9.97 -19.63 1.69
C PHE A 892 -9.61 -18.34 2.42
N GLU A 893 -9.07 -18.45 3.62
CA GLU A 893 -8.44 -17.32 4.30
C GLU A 893 -7.00 -17.17 3.78
N ILE A 894 -6.58 -15.97 3.40
CA ILE A 894 -5.19 -15.69 2.98
C ILE A 894 -4.61 -14.57 3.85
N GLY A 895 -3.50 -14.86 4.52
CA GLY A 895 -2.73 -13.94 5.35
C GLY A 895 -1.41 -13.54 4.69
N MET A 896 -0.76 -12.53 5.25
CA MET A 896 0.64 -12.20 5.00
C MET A 896 1.24 -11.48 6.20
N ASN A 897 2.55 -11.58 6.33
CA ASN A 897 3.46 -10.76 7.12
C ASN A 897 4.29 -9.83 6.21
N HIS A 898 4.55 -10.24 4.95
CA HIS A 898 5.38 -9.51 3.98
C HIS A 898 4.68 -9.37 2.60
N ALA A 899 5.18 -8.44 1.77
CA ALA A 899 4.75 -8.34 0.38
C ALA A 899 5.21 -9.57 -0.43
N GLY A 900 4.43 -9.96 -1.43
CA GLY A 900 4.66 -11.14 -2.28
C GLY A 900 4.11 -12.44 -1.72
N GLU A 901 3.68 -12.49 -0.46
CA GLU A 901 3.17 -13.73 0.18
C GLU A 901 1.74 -14.09 -0.22
N ILE A 902 0.90 -13.13 -0.62
CA ILE A 902 -0.49 -13.41 -1.04
C ILE A 902 -0.54 -13.90 -2.49
N THR A 903 0.26 -13.28 -3.36
CA THR A 903 0.28 -13.53 -4.81
C THR A 903 0.32 -15.02 -5.20
N PRO A 904 1.30 -15.85 -4.76
CA PRO A 904 1.36 -17.27 -5.15
C PRO A 904 0.22 -18.10 -4.54
N LEU A 905 -0.34 -17.68 -3.40
CA LEU A 905 -1.44 -18.38 -2.75
C LEU A 905 -2.77 -18.11 -3.48
N VAL A 906 -3.03 -16.86 -3.86
CA VAL A 906 -4.27 -16.52 -4.57
C VAL A 906 -4.27 -17.01 -6.02
N GLN A 907 -3.10 -17.04 -6.68
CA GLN A 907 -2.92 -17.67 -7.99
C GLN A 907 -3.20 -19.18 -7.96
N MET A 908 -3.01 -19.85 -6.82
CA MET A 908 -3.40 -21.25 -6.63
C MET A 908 -4.89 -21.41 -6.30
N VAL A 909 -5.45 -20.54 -5.46
CA VAL A 909 -6.88 -20.58 -5.05
C VAL A 909 -7.82 -20.22 -6.20
N ARG A 910 -7.42 -19.27 -7.07
CA ARG A 910 -8.22 -18.74 -8.19
C ARG A 910 -9.67 -18.40 -7.78
N PRO A 911 -9.88 -17.41 -6.90
CA PRO A 911 -11.22 -17.05 -6.41
C PRO A 911 -12.12 -16.45 -7.50
N HIS A 912 -13.43 -16.68 -7.35
CA HIS A 912 -14.48 -15.97 -8.08
C HIS A 912 -14.89 -14.69 -7.33
N VAL A 913 -14.72 -14.65 -6.01
CA VAL A 913 -14.93 -13.47 -5.16
C VAL A 913 -13.70 -13.27 -4.27
N ALA A 914 -13.11 -12.08 -4.24
CA ALA A 914 -12.06 -11.73 -3.29
C ALA A 914 -12.54 -10.64 -2.33
N ILE A 915 -12.48 -10.91 -1.03
CA ILE A 915 -12.91 -9.98 0.02
C ILE A 915 -11.67 -9.36 0.70
N ILE A 916 -11.63 -8.04 0.81
CA ILE A 916 -10.74 -7.35 1.75
C ILE A 916 -11.57 -6.74 2.88
N THR A 917 -11.50 -7.34 4.07
CA THR A 917 -12.34 -6.99 5.22
C THR A 917 -12.07 -5.58 5.76
N THR A 918 -10.79 -5.20 5.90
CA THR A 918 -10.32 -3.86 6.25
C THR A 918 -8.79 -3.80 6.16
N VAL A 919 -8.21 -2.63 5.92
CA VAL A 919 -6.78 -2.37 6.08
C VAL A 919 -6.56 -1.54 7.34
N GLN A 920 -5.68 -2.02 8.21
CA GLN A 920 -5.38 -1.43 9.52
C GLN A 920 -3.88 -1.58 9.83
N PRO A 921 -3.28 -0.69 10.65
CA PRO A 921 -1.86 -0.73 11.00
C PRO A 921 -1.51 -1.97 11.82
N VAL A 922 -1.09 -3.02 11.11
CA VAL A 922 -0.61 -4.31 11.61
C VAL A 922 0.59 -4.71 10.75
N HIS A 923 1.59 -5.39 11.31
CA HIS A 923 2.87 -5.64 10.64
C HIS A 923 3.57 -4.33 10.19
N LEU A 924 3.30 -3.20 10.87
CA LEU A 924 3.91 -1.89 10.55
C LEU A 924 5.43 -1.95 10.63
N GLU A 925 5.98 -2.86 11.42
CA GLU A 925 7.40 -3.15 11.43
C GLU A 925 7.93 -3.50 10.02
N PHE A 926 7.25 -4.36 9.27
CA PHE A 926 7.71 -4.84 7.96
C PHE A 926 7.36 -3.90 6.80
N PHE A 927 6.21 -3.22 6.84
CA PHE A 927 5.75 -2.35 5.75
C PHE A 927 6.11 -0.86 5.93
N GLY A 928 6.13 -0.36 7.17
CA GLY A 928 6.42 1.03 7.50
C GLY A 928 5.35 2.07 7.13
N SER A 929 4.28 1.70 6.42
CA SER A 929 3.16 2.58 6.08
C SER A 929 1.85 1.78 5.87
N LEU A 930 0.70 2.45 5.91
CA LEU A 930 -0.61 1.79 5.77
C LEU A 930 -0.91 1.43 4.31
N GLU A 931 -0.43 2.26 3.39
CA GLU A 931 -0.58 2.17 1.95
C GLU A 931 0.15 0.94 1.40
N ARG A 932 1.32 0.60 1.97
CA ARG A 932 2.04 -0.64 1.67
C ARG A 932 1.32 -1.88 2.21
N ILE A 933 0.66 -1.78 3.37
CA ILE A 933 -0.20 -2.85 3.90
C ILE A 933 -1.43 -3.04 2.99
N ALA A 934 -1.96 -1.96 2.39
CA ALA A 934 -3.02 -2.02 1.38
C ALA A 934 -2.52 -2.66 0.08
N GLN A 935 -1.37 -2.23 -0.45
CA GLN A 935 -0.74 -2.79 -1.66
C GLN A 935 -0.52 -4.30 -1.55
N ALA A 936 0.13 -4.76 -0.47
CA ALA A 936 0.37 -6.18 -0.25
C ALA A 936 -0.90 -6.99 0.11
N LYS A 937 -2.05 -6.34 0.36
CA LYS A 937 -3.36 -7.00 0.46
C LYS A 937 -4.12 -7.01 -0.86
N ALA A 938 -3.91 -5.99 -1.71
CA ALA A 938 -4.41 -5.92 -3.08
C ALA A 938 -3.81 -6.98 -4.01
N GLU A 939 -2.69 -7.61 -3.62
CA GLU A 939 -2.20 -8.86 -4.23
C GLU A 939 -3.30 -9.92 -4.43
N ILE A 940 -4.33 -9.96 -3.56
CA ILE A 940 -5.47 -10.89 -3.68
C ILE A 940 -6.24 -10.71 -5.00
N PHE A 941 -6.17 -9.53 -5.64
CA PHE A 941 -6.82 -9.27 -6.91
C PHE A 941 -6.15 -10.01 -8.09
N THR A 942 -4.85 -10.30 -7.99
CA THR A 942 -4.05 -10.92 -9.06
C THR A 942 -4.46 -12.35 -9.42
N GLY A 943 -5.20 -13.03 -8.53
CA GLY A 943 -5.71 -14.39 -8.77
C GLY A 943 -7.19 -14.48 -9.09
N ILE A 944 -7.93 -13.37 -9.20
CA ILE A 944 -9.38 -13.43 -9.46
C ILE A 944 -9.65 -14.00 -10.86
N GLU A 945 -10.56 -14.98 -10.94
CA GLU A 945 -11.01 -15.57 -12.21
C GLU A 945 -11.63 -14.49 -13.14
N PRO A 946 -11.45 -14.56 -14.47
CA PRO A 946 -12.04 -13.59 -15.40
C PRO A 946 -13.56 -13.41 -15.22
N GLY A 947 -13.98 -12.20 -14.86
CA GLY A 947 -15.39 -11.87 -14.56
C GLY A 947 -15.80 -12.03 -13.09
N GLY A 948 -14.88 -12.45 -12.22
CA GLY A 948 -15.05 -12.46 -10.77
C GLY A 948 -15.11 -11.05 -10.14
N LEU A 949 -15.43 -11.03 -8.85
CA LEU A 949 -15.77 -9.83 -8.08
C LEU A 949 -14.70 -9.51 -7.03
N ALA A 950 -14.19 -8.27 -7.01
CA ALA A 950 -13.57 -7.73 -5.80
C ALA A 950 -14.66 -7.12 -4.92
N LEU A 951 -14.71 -7.54 -3.65
CA LEU A 951 -15.69 -7.10 -2.67
C LEU A 951 -14.95 -6.33 -1.56
N LEU A 952 -15.17 -5.02 -1.50
CA LEU A 952 -14.36 -4.08 -0.72
C LEU A 952 -15.19 -3.41 0.37
N ASN A 953 -14.59 -3.22 1.54
CA ASN A 953 -15.22 -2.48 2.63
C ASN A 953 -15.20 -0.97 2.31
N ASP A 954 -16.38 -0.36 2.23
CA ASP A 954 -16.60 1.08 2.03
C ASP A 954 -16.18 1.87 3.29
N ASP A 955 -16.36 1.28 4.49
CA ASP A 955 -15.95 1.83 5.79
C ASP A 955 -14.40 1.82 5.99
N ASN A 956 -13.59 1.67 4.94
CA ASN A 956 -12.14 1.41 5.02
C ASN A 956 -11.31 2.61 4.55
N SER A 957 -10.35 3.06 5.36
CA SER A 957 -9.53 4.24 5.06
C SER A 957 -8.51 4.07 3.92
N GLN A 958 -8.51 2.92 3.26
CA GLN A 958 -7.73 2.61 2.05
C GLN A 958 -8.63 2.14 0.90
N PHE A 959 -9.96 2.33 1.00
CA PHE A 959 -10.95 1.86 0.02
C PHE A 959 -10.59 2.26 -1.41
N ASP A 960 -10.34 3.54 -1.66
CA ASP A 960 -10.06 4.04 -3.01
C ASP A 960 -8.73 3.50 -3.58
N LEU A 961 -7.69 3.36 -2.74
CA LEU A 961 -6.43 2.72 -3.13
C LEU A 961 -6.64 1.24 -3.49
N LEU A 962 -7.47 0.52 -2.74
CA LEU A 962 -7.84 -0.86 -3.07
C LEU A 962 -8.68 -0.94 -4.35
N THR A 963 -9.62 -0.03 -4.56
CA THR A 963 -10.43 0.09 -5.78
C THR A 963 -9.55 0.39 -7.00
N PHE A 964 -8.56 1.27 -6.86
CA PHE A 964 -7.56 1.56 -7.89
C PHE A 964 -6.69 0.34 -8.23
N LEU A 965 -6.17 -0.35 -7.20
CA LEU A 965 -5.35 -1.54 -7.39
C LEU A 965 -6.14 -2.72 -7.96
N ALA A 966 -7.43 -2.87 -7.61
CA ALA A 966 -8.33 -3.85 -8.21
C ALA A 966 -8.56 -3.57 -9.70
N LYS A 967 -8.86 -2.32 -10.07
CA LYS A 967 -8.96 -1.87 -11.48
C LYS A 967 -7.66 -2.15 -12.25
N THR A 968 -6.51 -1.87 -11.64
CA THR A 968 -5.17 -2.14 -12.24
C THR A 968 -4.93 -3.63 -12.46
N ALA A 969 -5.30 -4.49 -11.49
CA ALA A 969 -5.22 -5.94 -11.59
C ALA A 969 -6.21 -6.55 -12.62
N GLY A 970 -6.90 -5.73 -13.41
CA GLY A 970 -7.84 -6.16 -14.44
C GLY A 970 -9.23 -6.51 -13.92
N VAL A 971 -9.53 -6.28 -12.63
CA VAL A 971 -10.81 -6.62 -12.03
C VAL A 971 -11.88 -5.63 -12.47
N ARG A 972 -12.75 -6.10 -13.37
CA ARG A 972 -13.82 -5.27 -13.99
C ARG A 972 -15.07 -5.12 -13.13
N ARG A 973 -15.25 -5.97 -12.12
CA ARG A 973 -16.40 -5.96 -11.21
C ARG A 973 -15.89 -5.73 -9.79
N ILE A 974 -16.28 -4.59 -9.24
CA ILE A 974 -16.02 -4.20 -7.86
C ILE A 974 -17.38 -3.92 -7.25
N ALA A 975 -17.63 -4.44 -6.05
CA ALA A 975 -18.80 -4.12 -5.24
C ALA A 975 -18.37 -3.76 -3.81
N THR A 976 -19.21 -3.02 -3.12
CA THR A 976 -18.90 -2.46 -1.80
C THR A 976 -19.77 -3.05 -0.68
N PHE A 977 -19.24 -3.06 0.53
CA PHE A 977 -20.02 -3.34 1.74
C PHE A 977 -19.67 -2.35 2.84
N GLY A 978 -20.66 -1.89 3.60
CA GLY A 978 -20.44 -0.86 4.60
C GLY A 978 -21.62 -0.64 5.53
N ARG A 979 -21.38 -0.03 6.68
CA ARG A 979 -22.45 0.38 7.62
C ARG A 979 -23.02 1.74 7.26
N GLU A 980 -22.36 2.49 6.39
CA GLU A 980 -22.63 3.90 6.08
C GLU A 980 -22.66 4.11 4.55
N GLY A 981 -22.63 5.36 4.07
CA GLY A 981 -22.51 5.68 2.63
C GLY A 981 -23.70 5.23 1.77
N GLN A 982 -23.40 4.63 0.60
CA GLN A 982 -24.34 3.92 -0.29
C GLN A 982 -23.68 2.65 -0.83
N ALA A 983 -23.35 1.71 0.05
CA ALA A 983 -22.70 0.47 -0.34
C ALA A 983 -23.67 -0.53 -1.02
N ASP A 984 -23.15 -1.39 -1.92
CA ASP A 984 -23.95 -2.46 -2.54
C ASP A 984 -24.55 -3.41 -1.48
N ALA A 985 -23.78 -3.68 -0.42
CA ALA A 985 -24.23 -4.40 0.77
C ALA A 985 -24.17 -3.51 2.01
N GLN A 986 -25.29 -2.85 2.32
CA GLN A 986 -25.41 -1.81 3.33
C GLN A 986 -26.28 -2.22 4.53
N ALA A 987 -25.85 -1.93 5.76
CA ALA A 987 -26.73 -2.02 6.93
C ALA A 987 -27.72 -0.84 7.00
N LEU A 988 -29.02 -1.13 6.93
CA LEU A 988 -30.10 -0.14 7.04
C LEU A 988 -30.53 0.12 8.50
N MET A 989 -30.42 -0.88 9.37
CA MET A 989 -30.71 -0.75 10.80
C MET A 989 -29.99 -1.81 11.63
N VAL A 990 -29.21 -1.38 12.62
CA VAL A 990 -28.48 -2.29 13.54
C VAL A 990 -29.06 -2.17 14.95
N LYS A 991 -29.36 -3.31 15.59
CA LYS A 991 -29.83 -3.37 16.98
C LYS A 991 -29.11 -4.50 17.72
N ALA A 992 -28.06 -4.13 18.45
CA ALA A 992 -27.35 -5.01 19.39
C ALA A 992 -28.27 -5.47 20.53
N LYS A 993 -28.06 -6.69 21.00
CA LYS A 993 -28.70 -7.32 22.15
C LYS A 993 -27.70 -8.23 22.86
N THR A 994 -27.99 -8.65 24.08
CA THR A 994 -27.19 -9.65 24.79
C THR A 994 -27.01 -10.90 23.91
N GLY A 995 -25.76 -11.26 23.59
CA GLY A 995 -25.40 -12.43 22.80
C GLY A 995 -25.69 -12.38 21.29
N CYS A 996 -26.32 -11.33 20.73
CA CYS A 996 -26.60 -11.28 19.28
C CYS A 996 -26.85 -9.88 18.74
N THR A 997 -26.61 -9.67 17.44
CA THR A 997 -26.98 -8.43 16.74
C THR A 997 -28.11 -8.69 15.77
N SER A 998 -29.20 -7.92 15.83
CA SER A 998 -30.29 -7.95 14.84
C SER A 998 -30.03 -6.87 13.78
N ILE A 999 -30.08 -7.23 12.50
CA ILE A 999 -29.66 -6.36 11.39
C ILE A 999 -30.76 -6.35 10.32
N SER A 1000 -31.16 -5.17 9.87
CA SER A 1000 -31.79 -4.97 8.55
C SER A 1000 -30.74 -4.42 7.60
N ALA A 1001 -30.67 -4.94 6.38
CA ALA A 1001 -29.68 -4.58 5.38
C ALA A 1001 -30.27 -4.60 3.97
N ARG A 1002 -29.64 -3.89 3.05
CA ARG A 1002 -29.78 -4.09 1.61
C ARG A 1002 -28.57 -4.87 1.11
N ILE A 1003 -28.80 -5.89 0.29
CA ILE A 1003 -27.76 -6.66 -0.40
C ILE A 1003 -28.11 -6.62 -1.88
N PHE A 1004 -27.36 -5.82 -2.65
CA PHE A 1004 -27.67 -5.42 -4.03
C PHE A 1004 -29.12 -4.88 -4.15
N ASP A 1005 -29.99 -5.58 -4.87
CA ASP A 1005 -31.39 -5.20 -5.11
C ASP A 1005 -32.36 -5.62 -3.98
N ARG A 1006 -31.87 -6.24 -2.90
CA ARG A 1006 -32.73 -6.97 -1.94
C ARG A 1006 -32.58 -6.49 -0.49
N ASP A 1007 -33.68 -6.01 0.08
CA ASP A 1007 -33.78 -5.74 1.51
C ASP A 1007 -34.02 -7.05 2.30
N ILE A 1008 -33.18 -7.31 3.31
CA ILE A 1008 -33.21 -8.51 4.16
C ILE A 1008 -33.10 -8.12 5.64
N THR A 1009 -33.78 -8.86 6.53
CA THR A 1009 -33.61 -8.75 7.98
C THR A 1009 -33.17 -10.08 8.57
N TYR A 1010 -32.04 -10.07 9.28
CA TYR A 1010 -31.35 -11.24 9.79
C TYR A 1010 -30.78 -10.99 11.20
N LYS A 1011 -30.04 -11.97 11.73
CA LYS A 1011 -29.30 -11.83 12.98
C LYS A 1011 -27.89 -12.40 12.80
N VAL A 1012 -26.94 -11.85 13.54
CA VAL A 1012 -25.65 -12.50 13.82
C VAL A 1012 -25.68 -13.01 15.26
N GLY A 1013 -25.35 -14.30 15.45
CA GLY A 1013 -25.37 -14.99 16.74
C GLY A 1013 -24.26 -14.60 17.74
N ALA A 1014 -23.64 -13.44 17.54
CA ALA A 1014 -22.72 -12.80 18.46
C ALA A 1014 -22.89 -11.25 18.41
N PRO A 1015 -22.59 -10.54 19.52
CA PRO A 1015 -22.58 -9.08 19.56
C PRO A 1015 -21.28 -8.50 19.00
N GLY A 1016 -21.27 -7.21 18.66
CA GLY A 1016 -20.08 -6.46 18.25
C GLY A 1016 -20.21 -5.83 16.87
N THR A 1017 -20.03 -4.51 16.80
CA THR A 1017 -20.15 -3.71 15.56
C THR A 1017 -19.35 -4.26 14.38
N HIS A 1018 -18.13 -4.77 14.60
CA HIS A 1018 -17.29 -5.32 13.53
C HIS A 1018 -17.83 -6.62 12.88
N LEU A 1019 -18.68 -7.38 13.59
CA LEU A 1019 -19.34 -8.56 13.05
C LEU A 1019 -20.47 -8.19 12.08
N VAL A 1020 -21.06 -6.99 12.22
CA VAL A 1020 -22.07 -6.47 11.29
C VAL A 1020 -21.44 -6.26 9.91
N THR A 1021 -20.35 -5.49 9.83
CA THR A 1021 -19.65 -5.20 8.57
C THR A 1021 -19.15 -6.49 7.89
N ASN A 1022 -18.59 -7.44 8.65
CA ASN A 1022 -18.24 -8.76 8.12
C ASN A 1022 -19.46 -9.51 7.55
N SER A 1023 -20.61 -9.48 8.24
CA SER A 1023 -21.82 -10.19 7.77
C SER A 1023 -22.46 -9.60 6.51
N LEU A 1024 -22.24 -8.31 6.23
CA LEU A 1024 -22.63 -7.70 4.95
C LEU A 1024 -21.78 -8.27 3.80
N ALA A 1025 -20.45 -8.35 3.99
CA ALA A 1025 -19.55 -8.98 3.01
C ALA A 1025 -19.89 -10.45 2.77
N VAL A 1026 -20.27 -11.18 3.84
CA VAL A 1026 -20.72 -12.58 3.75
C VAL A 1026 -21.96 -12.70 2.87
N LEU A 1027 -22.99 -11.88 3.09
CA LEU A 1027 -24.23 -11.95 2.31
C LEU A 1027 -24.03 -11.49 0.85
N ALA A 1028 -23.22 -10.47 0.61
CA ALA A 1028 -22.86 -10.05 -0.76
C ALA A 1028 -22.14 -11.18 -1.52
N ALA A 1029 -21.19 -11.86 -0.87
CA ALA A 1029 -20.52 -13.01 -1.46
C ALA A 1029 -21.47 -14.21 -1.66
N VAL A 1030 -22.41 -14.48 -0.74
CA VAL A 1030 -23.46 -15.50 -0.93
C VAL A 1030 -24.27 -15.22 -2.19
N ALA A 1031 -24.70 -13.98 -2.42
CA ALA A 1031 -25.44 -13.61 -3.61
C ALA A 1031 -24.62 -13.81 -4.91
N GLU A 1032 -23.38 -13.33 -4.95
CA GLU A 1032 -22.48 -13.48 -6.12
C GLU A 1032 -22.10 -14.95 -6.40
N LEU A 1033 -22.00 -15.79 -5.37
CA LEU A 1033 -21.74 -17.22 -5.53
C LEU A 1033 -22.99 -18.01 -5.94
N GLY A 1034 -24.18 -17.39 -5.91
CA GLY A 1034 -25.45 -18.04 -6.28
C GLY A 1034 -26.08 -18.87 -5.16
N GLY A 1035 -25.85 -18.49 -3.89
CA GLY A 1035 -26.48 -19.08 -2.72
C GLY A 1035 -27.78 -18.38 -2.31
N ASP A 1036 -28.57 -19.04 -1.45
CA ASP A 1036 -29.82 -18.50 -0.92
C ASP A 1036 -29.56 -17.51 0.22
N LEU A 1037 -29.80 -16.22 -0.05
CA LEU A 1037 -29.66 -15.12 0.92
C LEU A 1037 -30.55 -15.27 2.16
N ALA A 1038 -31.74 -15.85 2.04
CA ALA A 1038 -32.66 -15.99 3.16
C ALA A 1038 -32.23 -17.12 4.10
N LEU A 1039 -31.78 -18.26 3.55
CA LEU A 1039 -31.17 -19.34 4.34
C LEU A 1039 -29.86 -18.87 4.99
N ALA A 1040 -29.01 -18.14 4.26
CA ALA A 1040 -27.80 -17.54 4.81
C ALA A 1040 -28.09 -16.58 5.98
N GLY A 1041 -29.09 -15.70 5.83
CA GLY A 1041 -29.52 -14.79 6.89
C GLY A 1041 -30.12 -15.49 8.11
N LEU A 1042 -30.74 -16.66 7.94
CA LEU A 1042 -31.19 -17.50 9.05
C LEU A 1042 -30.00 -18.15 9.78
N GLU A 1043 -29.06 -18.76 9.05
CA GLU A 1043 -27.92 -19.46 9.66
C GLU A 1043 -26.92 -18.54 10.34
N LEU A 1044 -26.79 -17.27 9.93
CA LEU A 1044 -25.96 -16.30 10.67
C LEU A 1044 -26.41 -16.12 12.13
N ALA A 1045 -27.65 -16.45 12.50
CA ALA A 1045 -28.10 -16.48 13.90
C ALA A 1045 -27.44 -17.60 14.74
N ASN A 1046 -26.95 -18.65 14.08
CA ASN A 1046 -26.22 -19.76 14.67
C ASN A 1046 -24.72 -19.50 14.79
N PHE A 1047 -24.20 -18.40 14.20
CA PHE A 1047 -22.80 -18.00 14.33
C PHE A 1047 -22.42 -17.83 15.81
N ARG A 1048 -21.21 -18.27 16.19
CA ARG A 1048 -20.63 -18.02 17.51
C ARG A 1048 -19.22 -17.48 17.30
N ALA A 1049 -18.86 -16.43 18.05
CA ALA A 1049 -17.52 -15.87 17.99
C ALA A 1049 -16.47 -16.93 18.37
N PRO A 1050 -15.41 -17.15 17.58
CA PRO A 1050 -14.39 -18.16 17.88
C PRO A 1050 -13.65 -17.89 19.20
N LYS A 1051 -13.11 -18.96 19.79
CA LYS A 1051 -12.26 -18.88 20.99
C LYS A 1051 -11.10 -17.89 20.75
N GLY A 1052 -10.85 -17.01 21.72
CA GLY A 1052 -9.85 -15.94 21.60
C GLY A 1052 -10.18 -14.82 20.61
N ARG A 1053 -11.42 -14.75 20.08
CA ARG A 1053 -11.88 -13.77 19.09
C ARG A 1053 -13.29 -13.22 19.38
N GLY A 1054 -13.54 -12.82 20.63
CA GLY A 1054 -14.81 -12.20 21.07
C GLY A 1054 -15.82 -13.18 21.69
N ALA A 1055 -15.39 -14.41 22.01
CA ALA A 1055 -16.26 -15.43 22.59
C ALA A 1055 -16.73 -15.03 24.00
N GLN A 1056 -18.02 -14.72 24.15
CA GLN A 1056 -18.63 -14.38 25.45
C GLN A 1056 -19.11 -15.65 26.17
N VAL A 1057 -18.85 -15.77 27.47
CA VAL A 1057 -19.41 -16.82 28.35
C VAL A 1057 -19.85 -16.25 29.70
N GLN A 1058 -20.86 -16.86 30.32
CA GLN A 1058 -21.28 -16.51 31.69
C GLN A 1058 -20.53 -17.37 32.71
N LEU A 1059 -19.82 -16.70 33.62
CA LEU A 1059 -19.13 -17.30 34.76
C LEU A 1059 -20.06 -17.33 35.98
N ARG A 1060 -20.17 -18.48 36.64
CA ARG A 1060 -20.96 -18.63 37.87
C ARG A 1060 -20.12 -18.32 39.11
N LEU A 1061 -20.49 -17.27 39.84
CA LEU A 1061 -19.88 -16.85 41.11
C LEU A 1061 -20.74 -17.32 42.29
N ALA A 1062 -20.18 -17.30 43.51
CA ALA A 1062 -20.88 -17.71 44.73
C ALA A 1062 -22.16 -16.90 45.00
N GLU A 1063 -22.17 -15.60 44.66
CA GLU A 1063 -23.31 -14.69 44.86
C GLU A 1063 -23.75 -14.00 43.55
N GLY A 1064 -23.62 -14.67 42.39
CA GLY A 1064 -24.17 -14.17 41.13
C GLY A 1064 -23.46 -14.69 39.87
N ARG A 1065 -23.34 -13.81 38.88
CA ARG A 1065 -22.74 -14.09 37.56
C ARG A 1065 -21.79 -12.97 37.14
N ALA A 1066 -20.80 -13.27 36.33
CA ALA A 1066 -19.98 -12.29 35.61
C ALA A 1066 -19.82 -12.73 34.15
N THR A 1067 -19.71 -11.79 33.21
CA THR A 1067 -19.50 -12.12 31.78
C THR A 1067 -18.02 -12.06 31.44
N LEU A 1068 -17.49 -13.10 30.79
CA LEU A 1068 -16.11 -13.15 30.29
C LEU A 1068 -16.11 -13.07 28.76
N ILE A 1069 -15.38 -12.09 28.22
CA ILE A 1069 -15.13 -11.88 26.79
C ILE A 1069 -13.70 -12.36 26.49
N ASP A 1070 -13.59 -13.45 25.75
CA ASP A 1070 -12.31 -14.07 25.37
C ASP A 1070 -11.84 -13.55 23.99
N GLU A 1071 -10.88 -12.64 24.03
CA GLU A 1071 -10.17 -12.05 22.88
C GLU A 1071 -8.65 -12.35 22.95
N SER A 1072 -8.26 -13.45 23.61
CA SER A 1072 -6.89 -13.70 24.06
C SER A 1072 -5.89 -14.15 22.96
N TYR A 1073 -6.20 -13.96 21.67
CA TYR A 1073 -5.44 -14.55 20.55
C TYR A 1073 -4.47 -13.59 19.84
N ASN A 1074 -4.85 -12.34 19.57
CA ASN A 1074 -4.02 -11.39 18.82
C ASN A 1074 -4.26 -9.95 19.30
N ALA A 1075 -3.23 -9.09 19.32
CA ALA A 1075 -3.35 -7.69 19.66
C ALA A 1075 -2.52 -6.73 18.77
N ASN A 1076 -3.21 -5.67 18.38
CA ASN A 1076 -2.76 -4.51 17.59
C ASN A 1076 -3.79 -3.38 17.82
N PRO A 1077 -3.49 -2.10 17.53
CA PRO A 1077 -4.34 -0.99 17.95
C PRO A 1077 -5.80 -1.09 17.49
N ALA A 1078 -6.05 -1.51 16.25
CA ALA A 1078 -7.40 -1.69 15.71
C ALA A 1078 -8.19 -2.80 16.43
N SER A 1079 -7.56 -3.96 16.66
CA SER A 1079 -8.21 -5.06 17.40
C SER A 1079 -8.40 -4.73 18.89
N MET A 1080 -7.52 -3.94 19.51
CA MET A 1080 -7.72 -3.45 20.88
C MET A 1080 -8.98 -2.58 20.95
N ARG A 1081 -9.12 -1.58 20.06
CA ARG A 1081 -10.32 -0.72 19.98
C ARG A 1081 -11.59 -1.53 19.74
N ALA A 1082 -11.56 -2.52 18.83
CA ALA A 1082 -12.72 -3.37 18.56
C ALA A 1082 -13.18 -4.19 19.80
N ALA A 1083 -12.24 -4.73 20.58
CA ALA A 1083 -12.53 -5.49 21.79
C ALA A 1083 -12.96 -4.59 22.97
N LEU A 1084 -12.40 -3.39 23.09
CA LEU A 1084 -12.81 -2.38 24.07
C LEU A 1084 -14.22 -1.85 23.77
N ASN A 1085 -14.54 -1.56 22.50
CA ASN A 1085 -15.91 -1.22 22.10
C ASN A 1085 -16.90 -2.35 22.45
N LEU A 1086 -16.52 -3.62 22.25
CA LEU A 1086 -17.35 -4.76 22.64
C LEU A 1086 -17.54 -4.86 24.18
N LEU A 1087 -16.51 -4.55 24.97
CA LEU A 1087 -16.60 -4.42 26.43
C LEU A 1087 -17.54 -3.27 26.83
N GLY A 1088 -17.48 -2.13 26.12
CA GLY A 1088 -18.39 -0.98 26.29
C GLY A 1088 -19.86 -1.32 25.96
N GLU A 1089 -20.10 -1.92 24.80
CA GLU A 1089 -21.40 -2.38 24.31
C GLU A 1089 -22.04 -3.46 25.24
N THR A 1090 -21.22 -4.25 25.95
CA THR A 1090 -21.72 -5.35 26.79
C THR A 1090 -22.35 -4.85 28.10
N PRO A 1091 -23.61 -5.22 28.43
CA PRO A 1091 -24.29 -4.70 29.63
C PRO A 1091 -23.73 -5.22 30.97
N ILE A 1092 -23.28 -4.30 31.82
CA ILE A 1092 -22.97 -4.57 33.24
C ILE A 1092 -24.23 -4.72 34.09
N SER A 1093 -24.17 -5.55 35.14
CA SER A 1093 -25.23 -5.63 36.17
C SER A 1093 -24.76 -4.93 37.45
N ARG A 1094 -25.25 -3.72 37.72
CA ARG A 1094 -24.82 -2.94 38.90
C ARG A 1094 -25.03 -3.73 40.21
N PRO A 1095 -24.05 -3.77 41.13
CA PRO A 1095 -22.89 -2.87 41.23
C PRO A 1095 -21.62 -3.31 40.47
N GLY A 1096 -21.69 -4.29 39.57
CA GLY A 1096 -20.55 -4.76 38.78
C GLY A 1096 -19.98 -3.75 37.79
N ARG A 1097 -18.75 -4.02 37.35
CA ARG A 1097 -17.82 -3.15 36.63
C ARG A 1097 -17.49 -3.67 35.22
N ARG A 1098 -16.87 -2.83 34.39
CA ARG A 1098 -16.09 -3.26 33.22
C ARG A 1098 -14.61 -3.39 33.58
N ILE A 1099 -14.04 -4.55 33.28
CA ILE A 1099 -12.64 -4.89 33.55
C ILE A 1099 -11.93 -5.22 32.23
N ALA A 1100 -10.88 -4.48 31.89
CA ALA A 1100 -10.00 -4.79 30.78
C ALA A 1100 -8.70 -5.43 31.27
N VAL A 1101 -8.34 -6.58 30.71
CA VAL A 1101 -7.07 -7.27 30.99
C VAL A 1101 -6.27 -7.28 29.69
N LEU A 1102 -5.26 -6.41 29.61
CA LEU A 1102 -4.52 -6.07 28.40
C LEU A 1102 -3.11 -6.64 28.43
N GLY A 1103 -2.75 -7.37 27.38
CA GLY A 1103 -1.39 -7.84 27.11
C GLY A 1103 -0.72 -7.05 25.98
N ASP A 1104 0.61 -7.19 25.86
CA ASP A 1104 1.42 -6.59 24.80
C ASP A 1104 0.81 -6.73 23.39
N MET A 1105 0.86 -5.64 22.63
CA MET A 1105 0.81 -5.64 21.17
C MET A 1105 2.23 -5.81 20.64
N LEU A 1106 2.40 -6.62 19.60
CA LEU A 1106 3.70 -6.92 18.98
C LEU A 1106 3.77 -6.31 17.58
N GLU A 1107 4.97 -6.30 16.98
CA GLU A 1107 5.22 -5.88 15.58
C GLU A 1107 4.86 -4.42 15.25
N LEU A 1108 4.87 -3.53 16.27
CA LEU A 1108 4.54 -2.11 16.14
C LEU A 1108 5.76 -1.22 15.80
N GLY A 1109 6.98 -1.76 15.84
CA GLY A 1109 8.20 -1.04 15.51
C GLY A 1109 8.46 0.21 16.38
N LYS A 1110 9.06 1.26 15.82
CA LYS A 1110 9.48 2.46 16.56
C LYS A 1110 8.35 3.22 17.27
N ALA A 1111 7.09 3.03 16.86
CA ALA A 1111 5.93 3.71 17.46
C ALA A 1111 5.33 2.96 18.67
N GLU A 1112 5.88 1.80 19.03
CA GLU A 1112 5.30 0.87 20.00
C GLU A 1112 4.93 1.50 21.36
N ARG A 1113 5.80 2.33 21.94
CA ARG A 1113 5.54 2.95 23.25
C ARG A 1113 4.35 3.92 23.19
N ALA A 1114 4.22 4.69 22.12
CA ALA A 1114 3.08 5.59 21.92
C ALA A 1114 1.80 4.79 21.71
N MET A 1115 1.80 3.85 20.76
CA MET A 1115 0.59 3.05 20.42
C MET A 1115 0.01 2.25 21.59
N HIS A 1116 0.83 1.86 22.58
CA HIS A 1116 0.33 1.28 23.82
C HIS A 1116 -0.31 2.33 24.75
N ALA A 1117 0.30 3.51 24.92
CA ALA A 1117 -0.27 4.61 25.71
C ALA A 1117 -1.58 5.15 25.10
N ASP A 1118 -1.68 5.20 23.77
CA ASP A 1118 -2.86 5.61 22.98
C ASP A 1118 -4.12 4.74 23.23
N LEU A 1119 -4.01 3.64 23.99
CA LEU A 1119 -5.15 2.84 24.43
C LEU A 1119 -5.96 3.48 25.58
N LEU A 1120 -5.44 4.54 26.22
CA LEU A 1120 -6.14 5.25 27.30
C LEU A 1120 -7.50 5.82 26.85
N ALA A 1121 -7.54 6.61 25.77
CA ALA A 1121 -8.80 7.21 25.31
C ALA A 1121 -9.85 6.15 24.89
N PRO A 1122 -9.51 5.06 24.17
CA PRO A 1122 -10.42 3.91 23.97
C PRO A 1122 -10.94 3.25 25.26
N LEU A 1123 -10.14 3.18 26.33
CA LEU A 1123 -10.57 2.64 27.63
C LEU A 1123 -11.59 3.55 28.32
N GLU A 1124 -11.34 4.86 28.31
CA GLU A 1124 -12.23 5.88 28.87
C GLU A 1124 -13.55 5.94 28.08
N ALA A 1125 -13.50 5.98 26.74
CA ALA A 1125 -14.67 5.96 25.87
C ALA A 1125 -15.53 4.68 26.03
N SER A 1126 -14.90 3.55 26.34
CA SER A 1126 -15.58 2.28 26.61
C SER A 1126 -16.17 2.20 28.03
N GLY A 1127 -15.91 3.20 28.88
CA GLY A 1127 -16.37 3.24 30.27
C GLY A 1127 -15.83 2.08 31.10
N VAL A 1128 -14.52 1.84 31.03
CA VAL A 1128 -13.80 0.79 31.78
C VAL A 1128 -13.47 1.27 33.19
N ASP A 1129 -13.92 0.53 34.21
CA ASP A 1129 -13.68 0.88 35.61
C ASP A 1129 -12.29 0.44 36.10
N LEU A 1130 -11.77 -0.70 35.61
CA LEU A 1130 -10.46 -1.24 35.99
C LEU A 1130 -9.69 -1.84 34.83
N VAL A 1131 -8.38 -1.64 34.84
CA VAL A 1131 -7.42 -2.11 33.84
C VAL A 1131 -6.30 -2.88 34.52
N TYR A 1132 -6.02 -4.08 34.01
CA TYR A 1132 -4.90 -4.91 34.39
C TYR A 1132 -3.97 -5.08 33.19
N CYS A 1133 -2.65 -4.96 33.41
CA CYS A 1133 -1.65 -4.97 32.33
C CYS A 1133 -0.69 -6.17 32.49
N VAL A 1134 -0.38 -6.85 31.37
CA VAL A 1134 0.52 -8.02 31.31
C VAL A 1134 1.58 -7.87 30.22
N GLY A 1135 2.86 -7.85 30.60
CA GLY A 1135 4.00 -7.77 29.68
C GLY A 1135 4.71 -6.41 29.70
N THR A 1136 5.90 -6.37 29.11
CA THR A 1136 6.82 -5.23 29.27
C THR A 1136 6.51 -4.07 28.33
N ARG A 1137 5.78 -4.29 27.22
CA ARG A 1137 5.45 -3.25 26.22
C ARG A 1137 4.19 -2.47 26.65
N ILE A 1138 3.19 -3.17 27.19
CA ILE A 1138 1.97 -2.59 27.76
C ILE A 1138 2.23 -1.75 29.04
N HIS A 1139 3.43 -1.81 29.63
CA HIS A 1139 3.80 -0.88 30.72
C HIS A 1139 3.68 0.60 30.28
N ALA A 1140 3.86 0.91 28.99
CA ALA A 1140 3.66 2.26 28.47
C ALA A 1140 2.21 2.78 28.66
N LEU A 1141 1.22 1.89 28.66
CA LEU A 1141 -0.15 2.22 29.06
C LEU A 1141 -0.25 2.36 30.59
N TRP A 1142 0.38 1.45 31.33
CA TRP A 1142 0.38 1.48 32.79
C TRP A 1142 0.97 2.78 33.35
N ASP A 1143 1.99 3.34 32.70
CA ASP A 1143 2.55 4.65 33.02
C ASP A 1143 1.47 5.75 33.02
N VAL A 1144 0.62 5.82 31.99
CA VAL A 1144 -0.35 6.90 31.77
C VAL A 1144 -1.73 6.68 32.42
N LEU A 1145 -2.10 5.45 32.81
CA LEU A 1145 -3.43 5.14 33.36
C LEU A 1145 -3.79 6.01 34.59
N PRO A 1146 -5.00 6.60 34.67
CA PRO A 1146 -5.49 7.26 35.87
C PRO A 1146 -5.49 6.31 37.09
N LYS A 1147 -5.06 6.80 38.26
CA LYS A 1147 -4.99 5.99 39.49
C LYS A 1147 -6.27 5.21 39.83
N PRO A 1148 -7.51 5.74 39.64
CA PRO A 1148 -8.74 4.98 39.89
C PRO A 1148 -8.95 3.77 38.98
N MET A 1149 -8.37 3.76 37.78
CA MET A 1149 -8.50 2.68 36.79
C MET A 1149 -7.42 1.59 36.94
N ARG A 1150 -6.41 1.78 37.79
CA ARG A 1150 -5.30 0.82 37.94
C ARG A 1150 -5.74 -0.35 38.82
N GLY A 1151 -5.93 -1.53 38.20
CA GLY A 1151 -6.07 -2.81 38.88
C GLY A 1151 -4.72 -3.34 39.34
N ALA A 1152 -4.02 -4.08 38.48
CA ALA A 1152 -2.64 -4.51 38.73
C ALA A 1152 -1.81 -4.62 37.43
N TYR A 1153 -0.49 -4.50 37.56
CA TYR A 1153 0.48 -4.77 36.50
C TYR A 1153 1.30 -6.02 36.85
N SER A 1154 1.71 -6.78 35.83
CA SER A 1154 2.77 -7.78 35.95
C SER A 1154 3.48 -7.98 34.61
N GLU A 1155 4.70 -8.49 34.62
CA GLU A 1155 5.41 -8.88 33.39
C GLU A 1155 4.87 -10.20 32.79
N ASP A 1156 4.20 -11.03 33.60
CA ASP A 1156 3.69 -12.33 33.16
C ASP A 1156 2.25 -12.66 33.62
N ALA A 1157 1.56 -13.45 32.80
CA ALA A 1157 0.15 -13.79 33.00
C ALA A 1157 -0.10 -14.72 34.20
N ALA A 1158 0.88 -15.50 34.66
CA ALA A 1158 0.73 -16.39 35.82
C ALA A 1158 0.87 -15.64 37.15
N SER A 1159 1.67 -14.57 37.18
CA SER A 1159 1.82 -13.65 38.32
C SER A 1159 0.66 -12.68 38.48
N LEU A 1160 0.05 -12.20 37.38
CA LEU A 1160 -1.20 -11.41 37.46
C LEU A 1160 -2.41 -12.23 37.94
N ARG A 1161 -2.47 -13.51 37.55
CA ARG A 1161 -3.61 -14.42 37.78
C ARG A 1161 -4.24 -14.37 39.18
N PRO A 1162 -3.53 -14.52 40.31
CA PRO A 1162 -4.16 -14.52 41.64
C PRO A 1162 -4.91 -13.20 41.93
N LEU A 1163 -4.33 -12.06 41.54
CA LEU A 1163 -4.93 -10.74 41.76
C LEU A 1163 -6.23 -10.60 40.96
N LEU A 1164 -6.23 -11.02 39.69
CA LEU A 1164 -7.42 -11.00 38.84
C LEU A 1164 -8.53 -11.94 39.36
N LEU A 1165 -8.19 -13.10 39.93
CA LEU A 1165 -9.18 -14.03 40.48
C LEU A 1165 -9.82 -13.53 41.78
N GLU A 1166 -9.05 -12.87 42.65
CA GLU A 1166 -9.56 -12.31 43.91
C GLU A 1166 -10.47 -11.10 43.69
N ASP A 1167 -10.22 -10.31 42.64
CA ASP A 1167 -10.94 -9.05 42.42
C ASP A 1167 -12.31 -9.20 41.74
N VAL A 1168 -12.59 -10.31 41.04
CA VAL A 1168 -13.80 -10.52 40.22
C VAL A 1168 -15.07 -10.67 41.07
N ARG A 1169 -16.13 -9.92 40.71
CA ARG A 1169 -17.35 -9.74 41.52
C ARG A 1169 -18.64 -9.95 40.71
N PRO A 1170 -19.78 -10.24 41.38
CA PRO A 1170 -21.08 -10.35 40.72
C PRO A 1170 -21.45 -9.10 39.93
N GLY A 1171 -21.79 -9.31 38.66
CA GLY A 1171 -22.23 -8.30 37.71
C GLY A 1171 -21.11 -7.70 36.85
N ASP A 1172 -19.85 -8.07 37.08
CA ASP A 1172 -18.71 -7.62 36.28
C ASP A 1172 -18.77 -8.17 34.84
N VAL A 1173 -18.18 -7.42 33.91
CA VAL A 1173 -17.84 -7.85 32.56
C VAL A 1173 -16.31 -7.76 32.41
N ILE A 1174 -15.65 -8.89 32.20
CA ILE A 1174 -14.19 -8.99 32.06
C ILE A 1174 -13.86 -9.29 30.60
N MET A 1175 -12.99 -8.49 29.99
CA MET A 1175 -12.41 -8.77 28.66
C MET A 1175 -10.92 -9.08 28.80
N ILE A 1176 -10.45 -10.18 28.22
CA ILE A 1176 -9.03 -10.56 28.19
C ILE A 1176 -8.52 -10.49 26.75
N LYS A 1177 -7.49 -9.68 26.53
CA LYS A 1177 -7.00 -9.28 25.20
C LYS A 1177 -5.48 -9.17 25.21
N GLY A 1178 -4.80 -9.71 24.20
CA GLY A 1178 -3.34 -9.59 24.06
C GLY A 1178 -2.81 -10.42 22.89
N SER A 1179 -1.52 -10.25 22.57
CA SER A 1179 -0.85 -11.08 21.57
C SER A 1179 -0.66 -12.52 22.06
N LEU A 1180 -0.62 -13.48 21.13
CA LEU A 1180 -0.39 -14.89 21.46
C LEU A 1180 0.93 -15.10 22.24
N GLY A 1181 1.95 -14.31 21.93
CA GLY A 1181 3.25 -14.31 22.62
C GLY A 1181 3.17 -13.92 24.11
N THR A 1182 2.22 -13.06 24.50
CA THR A 1182 1.95 -12.69 25.90
C THR A 1182 1.23 -13.80 26.69
N ARG A 1183 0.73 -14.84 25.99
CA ARG A 1183 0.09 -16.03 26.58
C ARG A 1183 -1.08 -15.69 27.53
N MET A 1184 -2.01 -14.86 27.06
CA MET A 1184 -3.19 -14.44 27.83
C MET A 1184 -4.25 -15.54 28.03
N GLY A 1185 -4.35 -16.52 27.12
CA GLY A 1185 -5.34 -17.62 27.21
C GLY A 1185 -5.36 -18.39 28.54
N PRO A 1186 -4.21 -18.74 29.15
CA PRO A 1186 -4.12 -19.23 30.53
C PRO A 1186 -4.91 -18.45 31.61
N LEU A 1187 -5.16 -17.14 31.45
CA LEU A 1187 -6.03 -16.37 32.36
C LEU A 1187 -7.52 -16.66 32.11
N VAL A 1188 -7.92 -16.80 30.84
CA VAL A 1188 -9.28 -17.20 30.43
C VAL A 1188 -9.61 -18.59 30.98
N GLU A 1189 -8.68 -19.55 30.87
CA GLU A 1189 -8.83 -20.89 31.45
C GLU A 1189 -8.83 -20.90 32.98
N ALA A 1190 -8.08 -19.99 33.61
CA ALA A 1190 -8.10 -19.85 35.07
C ALA A 1190 -9.47 -19.34 35.56
N LEU A 1191 -10.03 -18.31 34.92
CA LEU A 1191 -11.37 -17.80 35.24
C LEU A 1191 -12.46 -18.86 35.02
N ARG A 1192 -12.45 -19.55 33.88
CA ARG A 1192 -13.41 -20.63 33.55
C ARG A 1192 -13.37 -21.81 34.54
N ARG A 1193 -12.22 -22.03 35.21
CA ARG A 1193 -12.02 -23.10 36.19
C ARG A 1193 -12.40 -22.68 37.61
N GLU A 1194 -12.09 -21.45 38.00
CA GLU A 1194 -12.43 -20.90 39.33
C GLU A 1194 -13.91 -20.55 39.43
N PHE A 1195 -14.47 -20.00 38.36
CA PHE A 1195 -15.87 -19.64 38.21
C PHE A 1195 -16.47 -20.47 37.06
N PRO A 1196 -17.07 -21.64 37.35
CA PRO A 1196 -17.54 -22.55 36.32
C PRO A 1196 -18.46 -21.87 35.31
N VAL A 1197 -18.24 -22.13 34.02
CA VAL A 1197 -19.14 -21.66 32.97
C VAL A 1197 -20.54 -22.23 33.21
N GLU A 1198 -21.55 -21.39 33.04
CA GLU A 1198 -22.94 -21.80 33.10
C GLU A 1198 -23.36 -22.43 31.77
N ASP A 1199 -23.85 -23.67 31.79
CA ASP A 1199 -24.47 -24.30 30.61
C ASP A 1199 -25.71 -23.52 30.20
N ASP A 1200 -25.58 -22.70 29.15
CA ASP A 1200 -26.68 -22.19 28.36
C ASP A 1200 -27.33 -23.38 27.64
N GLY A 1201 -28.27 -24.04 28.31
CA GLY A 1201 -28.81 -25.36 27.96
C GLY A 1201 -29.48 -25.43 26.58
N ALA A 1202 -28.68 -25.75 25.57
CA ALA A 1202 -29.07 -25.98 24.18
C ALA A 1202 -28.43 -27.29 23.66
N GLU A 1203 -29.06 -28.42 24.01
CA GLU A 1203 -29.16 -29.59 23.11
C GLU A 1203 -30.27 -29.34 22.07
#